data_AF-A0A964NFK0-F1
#
_entry.id   AF-A0A964NFK0-F1
#
_cell.length_a   1.000
_cell.length_b   1.000
_cell.length_c   1.000
_cell.angle_alpha   90.00
_cell.angle_beta   90.00
_cell.angle_gamma   90.00
#
_symmetry.space_group_name_H-M   'P 1'
#
loop_
_entity.id
_entity.type
_entity.pdbx_description
1 polymer ?
#
loop_
_entity_poly.entity_id
_entity_poly.type
_entity_poly.pdbx_seq_one_letter_code
_entity_poly.pdbx_strand_id
1 'polypeptide(L)'
;MPRIPTPIRRLALILIFLVGCAGSGNKPPVFNPTPDRTFTVNVPGTIDLLAYDPDGDPLTFSYTLDPPALAAMGAAGAKPSIVPTIPGRAVFAWTPGIADAGMTDQLRYRLTFVVRDNDGAKAELTIALTVVNPGLGPTGLSFVEPPGAGAAVDLTRTACIDMMPVSVRADLVAEGEVELKLAEPVPAAANLYPPDNRKAKHLNWCPTAEQLDKSLTHTLVFEARRQGDDTPVTKRFIVRFKRNAGANCPGEAPRVMHTSSGELRGPLNYDIRATISDDVGFKSPPILSFSAEPLPVGQPVDTSSWQIVEFQSEGEDRYVASIPNLNLLDGERRTLHYVVTATDNDDPEGTGCDHSTESEFFALDVVGGASADGQTYGVCASCVADVQCGGPEDHCVPLRGEHFCGRACDQGRPCDVGQQCVQTESIDGESASQCVPADGNCGQLCLPDTLDLAGGNETPQAASPMSPGTQEGLSICDLDLDFLRLPIEAGQGITARIRFSNIRGDLDLAMQLPGDPNPFSYQSAAADSDYEEVYEPCTVDGGEALVRVSGYNGARNNYAVDLEVTPGDCNRICTDDAEDQGAGNDRIDDFTVLEQFPYERGDLMICGDDPDYFGFEARAGEIIRVSVAFEHSLGDLDLRLLRTGELLIGQSESYRDVELIEAQAPVDDIYVVAVFGATRSVQNGYFLLIEKAEMLGCQTSLQCPQGAYCGGGQCVDARCERFGGCGAEASCVGPRAGLDPAAFGGFCAEYCRSSFECRAELGYACKRFEDFSTACHPAGPGRTGDRCSSHADCEGTDVCLDFVGGYCATAGCTPDDCAPDTVCTALPGGGEVYACLKACEGNGDCRGGYECRPTPEGPMACQP
;
A
#
# COMPACT_ATOMS: atom_id res chain seq x y z
N MET A 1 -36.44 -2.68 74.69
CA MET A 1 -37.20 -1.57 74.09
C MET A 1 -36.24 -0.78 73.20
N PRO A 2 -36.64 -0.30 72.01
CA PRO A 2 -37.47 -0.86 70.91
C PRO A 2 -36.56 -1.14 69.66
N ARG A 3 -36.92 -1.71 68.51
CA ARG A 3 -38.15 -2.24 67.88
C ARG A 3 -37.71 -3.20 66.72
N ILE A 4 -38.45 -4.30 66.58
CA ILE A 4 -38.50 -5.31 65.47
C ILE A 4 -39.30 -4.69 64.28
N PRO A 5 -39.10 -5.01 62.96
CA PRO A 5 -39.53 -6.27 62.32
C PRO A 5 -38.80 -6.85 61.06
N THR A 6 -38.37 -8.13 61.16
CA THR A 6 -38.78 -9.36 60.38
C THR A 6 -38.74 -9.44 58.81
N PRO A 7 -38.80 -10.64 58.16
CA PRO A 7 -37.83 -11.77 58.09
C PRO A 7 -37.76 -12.47 56.68
N ILE A 8 -37.28 -13.75 56.63
CA ILE A 8 -37.61 -14.87 55.69
C ILE A 8 -36.53 -15.18 54.61
N ARG A 9 -36.07 -16.41 54.36
CA ARG A 9 -36.15 -17.74 55.03
C ARG A 9 -35.04 -18.64 54.45
N ARG A 10 -34.64 -19.61 55.26
CA ARG A 10 -33.71 -20.72 55.00
C ARG A 10 -34.18 -21.65 53.89
N LEU A 11 -33.24 -22.06 53.04
CA LEU A 11 -33.29 -23.23 52.17
C LEU A 11 -33.26 -24.51 53.02
N ALA A 12 -34.21 -25.42 52.81
CA ALA A 12 -34.16 -26.78 53.31
C ALA A 12 -34.55 -27.74 52.19
N LEU A 13 -33.62 -28.65 51.92
CA LEU A 13 -33.65 -29.74 50.96
C LEU A 13 -34.81 -30.71 51.26
N ILE A 14 -35.66 -31.00 50.26
CA ILE A 14 -36.61 -32.12 50.30
C ILE A 14 -36.55 -32.83 48.94
N LEU A 15 -36.05 -34.07 48.97
CA LEU A 15 -36.12 -35.07 47.92
C LEU A 15 -37.50 -35.74 47.98
N ILE A 16 -38.30 -35.69 46.91
CA ILE A 16 -39.54 -36.47 46.79
C ILE A 16 -39.48 -37.26 45.48
N PHE A 17 -39.37 -38.58 45.60
CA PHE A 17 -39.77 -39.54 44.59
C PHE A 17 -41.30 -39.58 44.54
N LEU A 18 -41.89 -39.19 43.41
CA LEU A 18 -43.30 -39.38 43.11
C LEU A 18 -43.42 -40.22 41.83
N VAL A 19 -43.61 -41.52 42.02
CA VAL A 19 -44.12 -42.44 41.00
C VAL A 19 -45.61 -42.14 40.84
N GLY A 20 -45.99 -41.59 39.69
CA GLY A 20 -47.38 -41.40 39.28
C GLY A 20 -47.60 -42.00 37.89
N CYS A 21 -48.28 -43.15 37.83
CA CYS A 21 -48.83 -43.69 36.59
C CYS A 21 -50.19 -43.09 36.28
N ALA A 22 -50.46 -42.98 34.96
CA ALA A 22 -51.74 -42.76 34.27
C ALA A 22 -52.15 -41.31 33.93
N GLY A 23 -51.48 -40.78 32.91
CA GLY A 23 -52.12 -40.11 31.78
C GLY A 23 -51.45 -40.64 30.51
N SER A 24 -52.09 -41.60 29.83
CA SER A 24 -51.60 -42.27 28.63
C SER A 24 -51.70 -41.33 27.42
N GLY A 25 -50.73 -40.45 27.27
CA GLY A 25 -50.54 -39.66 26.06
C GLY A 25 -49.06 -39.71 25.70
N ASN A 26 -48.76 -40.04 24.45
CA ASN A 26 -47.42 -39.96 23.88
C ASN A 26 -46.85 -38.55 24.15
N LYS A 27 -45.70 -38.48 24.84
CA LYS A 27 -45.00 -37.24 25.14
C LYS A 27 -44.06 -36.93 23.98
N PRO A 28 -44.01 -35.67 23.53
CA PRO A 28 -43.13 -35.32 22.43
C PRO A 28 -41.66 -35.55 22.80
N PRO A 29 -40.83 -35.92 21.82
CA PRO A 29 -39.39 -36.01 22.00
C PRO A 29 -38.79 -34.68 22.43
N VAL A 30 -37.61 -34.72 23.05
CA VAL A 30 -36.92 -33.53 23.56
C VAL A 30 -35.49 -33.49 23.01
N PHE A 31 -35.12 -32.35 22.42
CA PHE A 31 -33.74 -32.08 22.02
C PHE A 31 -32.90 -31.61 23.21
N ASN A 32 -31.64 -32.04 23.23
CA ASN A 32 -30.64 -31.34 24.00
C ASN A 32 -30.32 -29.99 23.33
N PRO A 33 -30.06 -28.93 24.11
CA PRO A 33 -29.62 -27.66 23.56
C PRO A 33 -28.37 -27.86 22.72
N THR A 34 -28.42 -27.44 21.46
CA THR A 34 -27.27 -27.42 20.57
C THR A 34 -26.98 -25.95 20.25
N PRO A 35 -25.75 -25.47 20.45
CA PRO A 35 -25.43 -24.08 20.16
C PRO A 35 -25.38 -23.83 18.66
N ASP A 36 -25.47 -22.56 18.30
CA ASP A 36 -25.18 -22.05 16.95
C ASP A 36 -23.80 -22.52 16.46
N ARG A 37 -23.65 -22.62 15.15
CA ARG A 37 -22.47 -23.22 14.52
C ARG A 37 -21.93 -22.32 13.41
N THR A 38 -20.63 -22.45 13.16
CA THR A 38 -19.96 -21.83 12.03
C THR A 38 -19.22 -22.90 11.23
N PHE A 39 -19.48 -23.00 9.93
CA PHE A 39 -18.80 -23.91 9.00
C PHE A 39 -17.95 -23.11 8.02
N THR A 40 -16.84 -23.68 7.57
CA THR A 40 -15.94 -23.05 6.59
C THR A 40 -16.14 -23.68 5.22
N VAL A 41 -16.15 -22.87 4.16
CA VAL A 41 -16.26 -23.40 2.79
C VAL A 41 -15.15 -24.41 2.47
N ASN A 42 -15.48 -25.45 1.72
CA ASN A 42 -14.62 -26.59 1.37
C ASN A 42 -14.07 -27.40 2.56
N VAL A 43 -14.48 -27.10 3.79
CA VAL A 43 -14.13 -27.86 4.99
C VAL A 43 -15.34 -28.70 5.43
N PRO A 44 -15.20 -30.02 5.64
CA PRO A 44 -16.29 -30.82 6.19
C PRO A 44 -16.66 -30.39 7.60
N GLY A 45 -17.92 -30.00 7.81
CA GLY A 45 -18.47 -29.66 9.12
C GLY A 45 -19.50 -30.70 9.59
N THR A 46 -19.56 -30.93 10.91
CA THR A 46 -20.51 -31.85 11.54
C THR A 46 -21.21 -31.25 12.77
N ILE A 47 -22.46 -31.66 13.00
CA ILE A 47 -23.26 -31.32 14.18
C ILE A 47 -23.82 -32.62 14.75
N ASP A 48 -23.40 -32.97 15.96
CA ASP A 48 -23.98 -34.06 16.73
C ASP A 48 -25.28 -33.60 17.38
N LEU A 49 -26.35 -34.34 17.10
CA LEU A 49 -27.67 -34.13 17.68
C LEU A 49 -27.95 -35.23 18.70
N LEU A 50 -28.41 -34.81 19.87
CA LEU A 50 -28.94 -35.69 20.89
C LEU A 50 -30.39 -35.30 21.17
N ALA A 51 -31.29 -36.27 21.03
CA ALA A 51 -32.67 -36.16 21.43
C ALA A 51 -33.09 -37.44 22.17
N TYR A 52 -34.02 -37.30 23.11
CA TYR A 52 -34.58 -38.46 23.80
C TYR A 52 -36.10 -38.35 23.84
N ASP A 53 -36.75 -39.51 23.84
CA ASP A 53 -38.18 -39.61 24.03
C ASP A 53 -38.48 -40.00 25.49
N PRO A 54 -39.33 -39.24 26.21
CA PRO A 54 -39.68 -39.57 27.59
C PRO A 54 -40.41 -40.91 27.77
N ASP A 55 -41.05 -41.43 26.71
CA ASP A 55 -41.76 -42.71 26.70
C ASP A 55 -40.92 -43.84 26.07
N GLY A 56 -39.77 -43.50 25.49
CA GLY A 56 -38.74 -44.44 25.00
C GLY A 56 -38.94 -44.89 23.55
N ASP A 57 -39.75 -44.16 22.80
CA ASP A 57 -40.07 -44.49 21.42
C ASP A 57 -38.90 -44.25 20.44
N PRO A 58 -38.82 -45.00 19.33
CA PRO A 58 -37.81 -44.77 18.30
C PRO A 58 -37.96 -43.40 17.63
N LEU A 59 -36.83 -42.75 17.38
CA LEU A 59 -36.79 -41.37 16.85
C LEU A 59 -36.30 -41.32 15.40
N THR A 60 -36.99 -40.50 14.60
CA THR A 60 -36.59 -40.16 13.23
C THR A 60 -36.19 -38.71 13.14
N PHE A 61 -35.01 -38.44 12.56
CA PHE A 61 -34.46 -37.09 12.40
C PHE A 61 -34.60 -36.60 10.97
N SER A 62 -34.88 -35.30 10.82
CA SER A 62 -34.89 -34.58 9.56
C SER A 62 -34.43 -33.14 9.78
N TYR A 63 -34.14 -32.41 8.71
CA TYR A 63 -33.72 -31.02 8.79
C TYR A 63 -34.34 -30.17 7.68
N THR A 64 -34.44 -28.87 7.93
CA THR A 64 -34.73 -27.83 6.93
C THR A 64 -33.72 -26.70 7.07
N LEU A 65 -33.29 -26.15 5.94
CA LEU A 65 -32.30 -25.07 5.85
C LEU A 65 -32.92 -23.88 5.08
N ASP A 66 -32.83 -22.68 5.64
CA ASP A 66 -33.31 -21.43 5.03
C ASP A 66 -32.24 -20.32 5.12
N PRO A 67 -31.73 -19.77 3.99
CA PRO A 67 -32.06 -20.15 2.61
C PRO A 67 -31.66 -21.60 2.27
N PRO A 68 -32.22 -22.23 1.22
CA PRO A 68 -31.78 -23.56 0.82
C PRO A 68 -30.32 -23.54 0.32
N ALA A 69 -29.56 -24.60 0.59
CA ALA A 69 -28.19 -24.75 0.11
C ALA A 69 -28.13 -24.68 -1.42
N LEU A 70 -27.17 -23.93 -1.96
CA LEU A 70 -27.06 -23.65 -3.40
C LEU A 70 -26.20 -24.73 -4.05
N ALA A 71 -26.81 -25.54 -4.92
CA ALA A 71 -26.04 -26.51 -5.70
C ALA A 71 -25.24 -25.79 -6.80
N ALA A 72 -23.91 -25.72 -6.65
CA ALA A 72 -23.04 -25.24 -7.72
C ALA A 72 -23.18 -26.15 -8.96
N MET A 73 -23.50 -25.57 -10.12
CA MET A 73 -23.26 -26.21 -11.40
C MET A 73 -21.75 -26.20 -11.67
N GLY A 74 -21.03 -27.24 -11.21
CA GLY A 74 -19.69 -27.55 -11.71
C GLY A 74 -18.51 -27.64 -10.74
N ALA A 75 -18.66 -27.44 -9.42
CA ALA A 75 -17.54 -27.67 -8.47
C ALA A 75 -17.97 -28.14 -7.06
N ALA A 76 -17.23 -29.16 -6.57
CA ALA A 76 -17.03 -29.81 -5.26
C ALA A 76 -17.89 -29.58 -3.98
N GLY A 77 -19.05 -28.92 -3.98
CA GLY A 77 -19.92 -28.85 -2.79
C GLY A 77 -20.68 -30.17 -2.53
N ALA A 78 -20.56 -30.77 -1.34
CA ALA A 78 -21.34 -31.95 -0.96
C ALA A 78 -22.71 -31.51 -0.40
N LYS A 79 -23.80 -32.18 -0.78
CA LYS A 79 -25.14 -31.85 -0.25
C LYS A 79 -25.20 -32.13 1.27
N PRO A 80 -25.86 -31.27 2.06
CA PRO A 80 -26.04 -31.53 3.49
C PRO A 80 -26.81 -32.83 3.70
N SER A 81 -26.42 -33.59 4.72
CA SER A 81 -27.03 -34.88 5.05
C SER A 81 -27.20 -35.03 6.56
N ILE A 82 -28.16 -35.85 6.97
CA ILE A 82 -28.35 -36.23 8.37
C ILE A 82 -28.40 -37.75 8.45
N VAL A 83 -27.55 -38.33 9.30
CA VAL A 83 -27.43 -39.78 9.45
C VAL A 83 -27.63 -40.16 10.92
N PRO A 84 -28.65 -40.97 11.25
CA PRO A 84 -28.82 -41.53 12.59
C PRO A 84 -27.66 -42.49 12.90
N THR A 85 -27.02 -42.36 14.06
CA THR A 85 -25.86 -43.20 14.44
C THR A 85 -26.23 -44.29 15.43
N ILE A 86 -26.97 -43.93 16.49
CA ILE A 86 -27.54 -44.84 17.49
C ILE A 86 -28.90 -44.26 17.95
N PRO A 87 -29.75 -45.03 18.66
CA PRO A 87 -31.03 -44.51 19.17
C PRO A 87 -30.85 -43.20 19.95
N GLY A 88 -31.59 -42.16 19.54
CA GLY A 88 -31.51 -40.82 20.12
C GLY A 88 -30.37 -39.94 19.61
N ARG A 89 -29.50 -40.42 18.72
CA ARG A 89 -28.41 -39.64 18.13
C ARG A 89 -28.44 -39.59 16.60
N ALA A 90 -28.14 -38.43 16.05
CA ALA A 90 -27.91 -38.23 14.63
C ALA A 90 -26.76 -37.26 14.39
N VAL A 91 -26.03 -37.44 13.29
CA VAL A 91 -24.99 -36.50 12.85
C VAL A 91 -25.49 -35.80 11.61
N PHE A 92 -25.61 -34.48 11.68
CA PHE A 92 -25.73 -33.65 10.49
C PHE A 92 -24.32 -33.37 9.95
N ALA A 93 -24.09 -33.63 8.67
CA ALA A 93 -22.81 -33.43 8.01
C ALA A 93 -23.00 -32.62 6.73
N TRP A 94 -22.15 -31.62 6.52
CA TRP A 94 -22.17 -30.78 5.33
C TRP A 94 -20.77 -30.24 5.04
N THR A 95 -20.36 -30.29 3.77
CA THR A 95 -19.19 -29.59 3.26
C THR A 95 -19.70 -28.46 2.37
N PRO A 96 -19.90 -27.25 2.93
CA PRO A 96 -20.44 -26.12 2.16
C PRO A 96 -19.46 -25.72 1.05
N GLY A 97 -19.98 -25.46 -0.14
CA GLY A 97 -19.20 -24.88 -1.24
C GLY A 97 -19.13 -23.35 -1.11
N ILE A 98 -18.31 -22.72 -1.96
CA ILE A 98 -18.14 -21.25 -1.97
C ILE A 98 -19.47 -20.52 -2.18
N ALA A 99 -20.37 -21.09 -3.01
CA ALA A 99 -21.70 -20.53 -3.24
C ALA A 99 -22.59 -20.52 -1.98
N ASP A 100 -22.32 -21.37 -1.00
CA ASP A 100 -23.09 -21.46 0.24
C ASP A 100 -22.69 -20.38 1.28
N ALA A 101 -21.60 -19.63 1.06
CA ALA A 101 -21.25 -18.45 1.87
C ALA A 101 -21.94 -17.16 1.41
N GLY A 102 -22.76 -17.19 0.35
CA GLY A 102 -23.41 -16.00 -0.22
C GLY A 102 -22.39 -15.00 -0.79
N MET A 103 -22.83 -13.84 -1.32
CA MET A 103 -21.91 -12.81 -1.87
C MET A 103 -21.07 -12.06 -0.81
N THR A 104 -20.92 -12.62 0.39
CA THR A 104 -20.32 -12.01 1.59
C THR A 104 -19.27 -12.95 2.19
N ASP A 105 -18.43 -12.47 3.10
CA ASP A 105 -17.46 -13.26 3.90
C ASP A 105 -18.16 -14.36 4.72
N GLN A 106 -19.44 -14.18 5.00
CA GLN A 106 -20.29 -15.12 5.71
C GLN A 106 -21.76 -15.06 5.29
N LEU A 107 -22.44 -16.21 5.24
CA LEU A 107 -23.91 -16.28 5.11
C LEU A 107 -24.52 -17.03 6.27
N ARG A 108 -25.60 -16.49 6.83
CA ARG A 108 -26.33 -17.09 7.96
C ARG A 108 -27.54 -17.86 7.46
N TYR A 109 -27.59 -19.14 7.84
CA TYR A 109 -28.70 -20.04 7.67
C TYR A 109 -29.49 -20.22 8.96
N ARG A 110 -30.80 -20.34 8.81
CA ARG A 110 -31.68 -20.89 9.83
C ARG A 110 -31.77 -22.40 9.62
N LEU A 111 -31.03 -23.17 10.43
CA LEU A 111 -31.04 -24.62 10.39
C LEU A 111 -31.99 -25.15 11.45
N THR A 112 -33.10 -25.74 11.01
CA THR A 112 -34.10 -26.34 11.89
C THR A 112 -34.04 -27.86 11.78
N PHE A 113 -33.70 -28.51 12.88
CA PHE A 113 -33.81 -29.95 13.03
C PHE A 113 -35.20 -30.33 13.55
N VAL A 114 -35.76 -31.40 12.99
CA VAL A 114 -37.06 -31.94 13.42
C VAL A 114 -36.86 -33.40 13.79
N VAL A 115 -37.21 -33.74 15.03
CA VAL A 115 -37.25 -35.12 15.52
C VAL A 115 -38.70 -35.54 15.73
N ARG A 116 -39.06 -36.73 15.27
CA ARG A 116 -40.40 -37.32 15.37
C ARG A 116 -40.32 -38.68 16.03
N ASP A 117 -41.27 -38.96 16.91
CA ASP A 117 -41.54 -40.32 17.36
C ASP A 117 -42.45 -41.05 16.34
N ASN A 118 -42.66 -42.35 16.58
CA ASN A 118 -43.50 -43.19 15.72
C ASN A 118 -45.01 -43.06 15.99
N ASP A 119 -45.41 -42.33 17.04
CA ASP A 119 -46.79 -42.05 17.42
C ASP A 119 -47.27 -40.67 16.93
N GLY A 120 -46.39 -39.94 16.22
CA GLY A 120 -46.67 -38.71 15.48
C GLY A 120 -46.37 -37.41 16.21
N ALA A 121 -45.86 -37.43 17.46
CA ALA A 121 -45.43 -36.20 18.12
C ALA A 121 -44.02 -35.79 17.66
N LYS A 122 -43.74 -34.49 17.71
CA LYS A 122 -42.54 -33.89 17.14
C LYS A 122 -41.95 -32.82 18.04
N ALA A 123 -40.64 -32.65 17.95
CA ALA A 123 -39.93 -31.49 18.47
C ALA A 123 -39.05 -30.88 17.39
N GLU A 124 -38.81 -29.58 17.52
CA GLU A 124 -38.01 -28.79 16.60
C GLU A 124 -36.92 -28.04 17.38
N LEU A 125 -35.73 -27.99 16.80
CA LEU A 125 -34.59 -27.25 17.31
C LEU A 125 -34.06 -26.39 16.17
N THR A 126 -34.10 -25.07 16.34
CA THR A 126 -33.57 -24.12 15.36
C THR A 126 -32.29 -23.52 15.91
N ILE A 127 -31.22 -23.59 15.11
CA ILE A 127 -29.94 -22.91 15.38
C ILE A 127 -29.59 -21.97 14.23
N ALA A 128 -28.78 -20.96 14.51
CA ALA A 128 -28.09 -20.21 13.47
C ALA A 128 -26.85 -21.01 13.03
N LEU A 129 -26.76 -21.29 11.73
CA LEU A 129 -25.57 -21.86 11.11
C LEU A 129 -24.96 -20.80 10.20
N THR A 130 -23.76 -20.32 10.53
CA THR A 130 -23.02 -19.36 9.70
C THR A 130 -22.06 -20.14 8.81
N VAL A 131 -22.04 -19.90 7.51
CA VAL A 131 -21.01 -20.43 6.61
C VAL A 131 -20.05 -19.29 6.27
N VAL A 132 -18.76 -19.46 6.55
CA VAL A 132 -17.71 -18.45 6.36
C VAL A 132 -16.73 -18.85 5.24
N ASN A 133 -16.25 -17.86 4.49
CA ASN A 133 -15.18 -18.02 3.51
C ASN A 133 -13.94 -17.20 3.90
N PRO A 134 -12.95 -17.80 4.60
CA PRO A 134 -11.78 -17.10 5.11
C PRO A 134 -10.80 -16.66 4.01
N GLY A 135 -10.98 -17.09 2.77
CA GLY A 135 -10.14 -16.69 1.64
C GLY A 135 -10.49 -15.33 1.02
N LEU A 136 -11.48 -14.63 1.58
CA LEU A 136 -11.97 -13.34 1.08
C LEU A 136 -11.92 -12.34 2.26
N GLY A 137 -11.17 -11.25 2.13
CA GLY A 137 -11.20 -10.15 3.11
C GLY A 137 -12.60 -9.50 3.21
N PRO A 138 -12.79 -8.43 4.01
CA PRO A 138 -14.09 -7.76 4.17
C PRO A 138 -14.71 -7.28 2.86
N THR A 139 -13.89 -7.12 1.81
CA THR A 139 -14.26 -6.70 0.46
C THR A 139 -14.64 -7.85 -0.50
N GLY A 140 -14.44 -9.11 -0.12
CA GLY A 140 -14.67 -10.24 -1.02
C GLY A 140 -13.54 -10.51 -2.01
N LEU A 141 -12.35 -9.94 -1.81
CA LEU A 141 -11.21 -9.95 -2.75
C LEU A 141 -9.93 -10.54 -2.11
N SER A 142 -9.14 -11.31 -2.86
CA SER A 142 -7.78 -11.74 -2.45
C SER A 142 -6.85 -12.00 -3.64
N PHE A 143 -5.58 -11.57 -3.57
CA PHE A 143 -4.62 -11.81 -4.66
C PHE A 143 -4.22 -13.30 -4.75
N VAL A 144 -4.33 -13.86 -5.96
CA VAL A 144 -3.89 -15.23 -6.29
C VAL A 144 -2.57 -15.21 -7.06
N GLU A 145 -2.36 -14.20 -7.90
CA GLU A 145 -1.15 -14.03 -8.72
C GLU A 145 -0.66 -12.58 -8.68
N PRO A 146 0.65 -12.32 -8.83
CA PRO A 146 1.75 -13.30 -8.94
C PRO A 146 1.96 -14.07 -7.62
N PRO A 147 2.46 -15.31 -7.62
CA PRO A 147 2.77 -16.02 -6.37
C PRO A 147 3.98 -15.38 -5.66
N GLY A 148 4.03 -15.47 -4.33
CA GLY A 148 5.15 -14.94 -3.55
C GLY A 148 5.16 -13.42 -3.41
N ALA A 149 6.30 -12.89 -2.94
CA ALA A 149 6.51 -11.49 -2.57
C ALA A 149 7.38 -10.71 -3.58
N GLY A 150 7.86 -11.34 -4.65
CA GLY A 150 8.68 -10.66 -5.66
C GLY A 150 9.13 -11.54 -6.82
N ALA A 151 9.88 -10.95 -7.74
CA ALA A 151 10.50 -11.60 -8.89
C ALA A 151 11.89 -11.03 -9.19
N ALA A 152 12.75 -11.86 -9.79
CA ALA A 152 14.04 -11.44 -10.32
C ALA A 152 14.05 -11.50 -11.85
N VAL A 153 14.57 -10.47 -12.51
CA VAL A 153 14.59 -10.28 -13.96
C VAL A 153 16.02 -10.05 -14.42
N ASP A 154 16.53 -10.95 -15.25
CA ASP A 154 17.88 -10.82 -15.83
C ASP A 154 17.82 -10.00 -17.13
N LEU A 155 18.30 -8.75 -17.05
CA LEU A 155 18.32 -7.81 -18.18
C LEU A 155 19.24 -8.25 -19.32
N THR A 156 20.15 -9.20 -19.07
CA THR A 156 20.97 -9.80 -20.14
C THR A 156 20.18 -10.78 -21.02
N ARG A 157 19.01 -11.22 -20.54
CA ARG A 157 18.15 -12.21 -21.21
C ARG A 157 16.83 -11.60 -21.70
N THR A 158 16.24 -10.71 -20.91
CA THR A 158 14.98 -10.02 -21.25
C THR A 158 15.03 -8.58 -20.79
N ALA A 159 14.64 -7.64 -21.66
CA ALA A 159 14.63 -6.22 -21.32
C ALA A 159 13.40 -5.82 -20.48
N CYS A 160 12.40 -6.70 -20.36
CA CYS A 160 11.11 -6.38 -19.73
C CYS A 160 10.55 -7.57 -18.94
N ILE A 161 9.71 -7.25 -17.97
CA ILE A 161 8.65 -8.15 -17.51
C ILE A 161 7.55 -8.10 -18.55
N ASP A 162 7.27 -9.23 -19.18
CA ASP A 162 6.23 -9.36 -20.20
C ASP A 162 5.19 -10.39 -19.75
N MET A 163 3.93 -9.97 -19.76
CA MET A 163 2.75 -10.81 -19.51
C MET A 163 2.72 -11.50 -18.13
N MET A 164 3.33 -10.92 -17.09
CA MET A 164 3.32 -11.54 -15.74
C MET A 164 1.91 -11.50 -15.15
N PRO A 165 1.29 -12.64 -14.82
CA PRO A 165 -0.11 -12.66 -14.38
C PRO A 165 -0.29 -11.97 -13.01
N VAL A 166 -1.35 -11.18 -12.90
CA VAL A 166 -1.81 -10.49 -11.70
C VAL A 166 -3.30 -10.74 -11.58
N SER A 167 -3.73 -11.53 -10.60
CA SER A 167 -5.13 -11.91 -10.48
C SER A 167 -5.63 -11.92 -9.05
N VAL A 168 -6.92 -11.62 -8.91
CA VAL A 168 -7.64 -11.51 -7.65
C VAL A 168 -8.80 -12.49 -7.67
N ARG A 169 -8.88 -13.35 -6.65
CA ARG A 169 -10.04 -14.18 -6.38
C ARG A 169 -11.17 -13.30 -5.86
N ALA A 170 -12.29 -13.34 -6.58
CA ALA A 170 -13.46 -12.53 -6.31
C ALA A 170 -14.71 -13.27 -6.81
N ASP A 171 -14.87 -14.51 -6.33
CA ASP A 171 -15.80 -15.51 -6.91
C ASP A 171 -17.27 -15.08 -6.88
N LEU A 172 -17.61 -14.05 -6.09
CA LEU A 172 -18.97 -13.59 -5.84
C LEU A 172 -19.18 -12.08 -6.07
N VAL A 173 -18.15 -11.37 -6.56
CA VAL A 173 -18.20 -9.96 -6.96
C VAL A 173 -18.36 -9.91 -8.48
N ALA A 174 -19.15 -9.01 -9.05
CA ALA A 174 -19.23 -8.90 -10.52
C ALA A 174 -17.91 -8.37 -11.12
N GLU A 175 -17.55 -8.75 -12.35
CA GLU A 175 -16.34 -8.27 -13.03
C GLU A 175 -16.23 -6.74 -13.05
N GLY A 176 -17.35 -6.04 -13.31
CA GLY A 176 -17.39 -4.57 -13.33
C GLY A 176 -17.29 -3.90 -11.95
N GLU A 177 -17.48 -4.65 -10.86
CA GLU A 177 -17.42 -4.13 -9.50
C GLU A 177 -16.02 -4.20 -8.90
N VAL A 178 -15.07 -4.90 -9.52
CA VAL A 178 -13.67 -4.94 -9.07
C VAL A 178 -12.88 -3.87 -9.80
N GLU A 179 -11.94 -3.24 -9.12
CA GLU A 179 -10.92 -2.37 -9.67
C GLU A 179 -9.56 -2.93 -9.28
N LEU A 180 -8.80 -3.41 -10.26
CA LEU A 180 -7.44 -3.91 -10.07
C LEU A 180 -6.46 -2.95 -10.75
N LYS A 181 -5.54 -2.35 -9.99
CA LYS A 181 -4.56 -1.36 -10.47
C LYS A 181 -3.22 -1.52 -9.76
N LEU A 182 -2.22 -0.74 -10.20
CA LEU A 182 -1.02 -0.47 -9.41
C LEU A 182 -1.33 0.74 -8.51
N ALA A 183 -0.87 0.70 -7.26
CA ALA A 183 -0.96 1.83 -6.36
C ALA A 183 0.12 2.88 -6.72
N GLU A 184 -0.17 4.14 -6.42
CA GLU A 184 0.78 5.23 -6.65
C GLU A 184 1.90 5.21 -5.58
N PRO A 185 3.14 5.58 -5.94
CA PRO A 185 3.58 5.97 -7.28
C PRO A 185 3.78 4.76 -8.21
N VAL A 186 3.14 4.77 -9.38
CA VAL A 186 3.33 3.71 -10.38
C VAL A 186 4.66 3.94 -11.11
N PRO A 187 5.59 2.96 -11.14
CA PRO A 187 6.84 3.13 -11.88
C PRO A 187 6.58 3.42 -13.35
N ALA A 188 7.33 4.37 -13.92
CA ALA A 188 7.29 4.68 -15.35
C ALA A 188 7.37 3.40 -16.20
N ALA A 189 6.55 3.35 -17.26
CA ALA A 189 6.41 2.21 -18.16
C ALA A 189 5.93 0.88 -17.54
N ALA A 190 5.48 0.86 -16.27
CA ALA A 190 4.76 -0.26 -15.68
C ALA A 190 3.26 -0.10 -15.90
N ASN A 191 2.59 -1.13 -16.42
CA ASN A 191 1.15 -1.12 -16.61
C ASN A 191 0.52 -2.50 -16.45
N LEU A 192 -0.77 -2.53 -16.10
CA LEU A 192 -1.58 -3.76 -16.08
C LEU A 192 -2.46 -3.85 -17.34
N TYR A 193 -2.44 -4.99 -18.03
CA TYR A 193 -3.19 -5.24 -19.28
C TYR A 193 -3.97 -6.57 -19.23
N PRO A 194 -5.15 -6.71 -19.87
CA PRO A 194 -5.93 -5.66 -20.52
C PRO A 194 -6.68 -4.78 -19.51
N PRO A 195 -6.97 -3.51 -19.84
CA PRO A 195 -7.67 -2.59 -18.94
C PRO A 195 -9.11 -3.05 -18.66
N ASP A 196 -9.73 -3.77 -19.59
CA ASP A 196 -11.13 -4.20 -19.52
C ASP A 196 -11.36 -5.39 -18.58
N ASN A 197 -10.32 -6.19 -18.32
CA ASN A 197 -10.39 -7.30 -17.38
C ASN A 197 -10.02 -6.79 -15.99
N ARG A 198 -10.93 -6.88 -15.03
CA ARG A 198 -10.76 -6.20 -13.73
C ARG A 198 -10.42 -7.15 -12.59
N LYS A 199 -10.46 -8.46 -12.81
CA LYS A 199 -10.03 -9.48 -11.84
C LYS A 199 -8.73 -10.17 -12.22
N ALA A 200 -8.37 -10.19 -13.49
CA ALA A 200 -7.15 -10.83 -13.97
C ALA A 200 -6.49 -9.97 -15.05
N LYS A 201 -5.31 -9.44 -14.74
CA LYS A 201 -4.48 -8.64 -15.64
C LYS A 201 -3.10 -9.27 -15.73
N HIS A 202 -2.26 -8.66 -16.56
CA HIS A 202 -0.86 -8.96 -16.70
C HIS A 202 -0.07 -7.69 -16.47
N LEU A 203 0.97 -7.76 -15.64
CA LEU A 203 1.98 -6.72 -15.53
C LEU A 203 2.89 -6.82 -16.76
N ASN A 204 2.95 -5.71 -17.48
CA ASN A 204 4.00 -5.43 -18.44
C ASN A 204 4.81 -4.28 -17.87
N TRP A 205 6.12 -4.47 -17.77
CA TRP A 205 7.02 -3.42 -17.32
C TRP A 205 8.39 -3.57 -17.95
N CYS A 206 8.72 -2.59 -18.79
CA CYS A 206 10.07 -2.38 -19.29
C CYS A 206 10.66 -1.21 -18.48
N PRO A 207 11.58 -1.45 -17.55
CA PRO A 207 12.15 -0.36 -16.77
C PRO A 207 12.92 0.61 -17.69
N THR A 208 12.78 1.90 -17.44
CA THR A 208 13.53 2.94 -18.15
C THR A 208 15.00 2.92 -17.74
N ALA A 209 15.88 3.49 -18.56
CA ALA A 209 17.29 3.65 -18.21
C ALA A 209 17.44 4.41 -16.88
N GLU A 210 16.67 5.47 -16.69
CA GLU A 210 16.66 6.26 -15.45
C GLU A 210 16.24 5.43 -14.22
N GLN A 211 15.21 4.59 -14.34
CA GLN A 211 14.79 3.70 -13.26
C GLN A 211 15.91 2.74 -12.87
N LEU A 212 16.52 2.12 -13.87
CA LEU A 212 17.62 1.19 -13.66
C LEU A 212 18.86 1.87 -13.10
N ASP A 213 19.18 3.07 -13.56
CA ASP A 213 20.33 3.85 -13.09
C ASP A 213 20.09 4.36 -11.66
N LYS A 214 18.85 4.56 -11.21
CA LYS A 214 18.55 4.91 -9.81
C LYS A 214 18.58 3.70 -8.86
N SER A 215 17.99 2.57 -9.27
CA SER A 215 17.99 1.35 -8.47
C SER A 215 17.77 0.11 -9.33
N LEU A 216 18.38 -1.01 -8.94
CA LEU A 216 18.09 -2.32 -9.52
C LEU A 216 17.00 -3.09 -8.76
N THR A 217 16.51 -2.56 -7.64
CA THR A 217 15.45 -3.16 -6.84
C THR A 217 14.31 -2.17 -6.68
N HIS A 218 13.10 -2.59 -7.05
CA HIS A 218 11.93 -1.74 -7.01
C HIS A 218 10.77 -2.45 -6.32
N THR A 219 9.96 -1.68 -5.61
CA THR A 219 8.73 -2.19 -5.00
C THR A 219 7.52 -1.77 -5.84
N LEU A 220 6.70 -2.73 -6.21
CA LEU A 220 5.36 -2.53 -6.77
C LEU A 220 4.32 -2.82 -5.69
N VAL A 221 3.21 -2.10 -5.72
CA VAL A 221 2.04 -2.40 -4.90
C VAL A 221 0.85 -2.61 -5.82
N PHE A 222 0.32 -3.83 -5.85
CA PHE A 222 -0.94 -4.12 -6.53
C PHE A 222 -2.10 -3.77 -5.61
N GLU A 223 -3.13 -3.11 -6.13
CA GLU A 223 -4.32 -2.69 -5.39
C GLU A 223 -5.57 -3.30 -6.03
N ALA A 224 -6.40 -3.95 -5.22
CA ALA A 224 -7.68 -4.51 -5.62
C ALA A 224 -8.80 -3.96 -4.73
N ARG A 225 -9.78 -3.29 -5.34
CA ARG A 225 -10.89 -2.66 -4.63
C ARG A 225 -12.23 -3.10 -5.20
N ARG A 226 -13.25 -3.22 -4.35
CA ARG A 226 -14.63 -3.33 -4.81
C ARG A 226 -15.27 -1.94 -4.84
N GLN A 227 -16.07 -1.66 -5.87
CA GLN A 227 -16.80 -0.41 -6.01
C GLN A 227 -17.69 -0.17 -4.77
N GLY A 228 -17.39 0.90 -4.03
CA GLY A 228 -18.12 1.27 -2.81
C GLY A 228 -17.42 0.91 -1.50
N ASP A 229 -16.28 0.21 -1.55
CA ASP A 229 -15.47 -0.07 -0.36
C ASP A 229 -14.45 1.06 -0.12
N ASP A 230 -14.30 1.47 1.14
CA ASP A 230 -13.41 2.56 1.56
C ASP A 230 -11.93 2.17 1.61
N THR A 231 -11.62 0.86 1.68
CA THR A 231 -10.24 0.37 1.81
C THR A 231 -9.94 -0.73 0.79
N PRO A 232 -8.91 -0.57 -0.06
CA PRO A 232 -8.52 -1.60 -1.00
C PRO A 232 -7.72 -2.74 -0.32
N VAL A 233 -7.71 -3.91 -0.94
CA VAL A 233 -6.75 -4.99 -0.63
C VAL A 233 -5.48 -4.72 -1.41
N THR A 234 -4.32 -4.72 -0.75
CA THR A 234 -3.04 -4.47 -1.40
C THR A 234 -2.13 -5.69 -1.36
N LYS A 235 -1.21 -5.77 -2.33
CA LYS A 235 -0.13 -6.75 -2.36
C LYS A 235 1.17 -6.07 -2.77
N ARG A 236 2.13 -6.00 -1.85
CA ARG A 236 3.52 -5.59 -2.13
C ARG A 236 4.23 -6.68 -2.93
N PHE A 237 4.98 -6.28 -3.95
CA PHE A 237 5.70 -7.16 -4.85
C PHE A 237 7.04 -6.54 -5.27
N ILE A 238 8.15 -7.17 -4.89
CA ILE A 238 9.51 -6.66 -5.15
C ILE A 238 9.99 -7.17 -6.51
N VAL A 239 10.46 -6.29 -7.38
CA VAL A 239 11.10 -6.65 -8.64
C VAL A 239 12.57 -6.28 -8.58
N ARG A 240 13.43 -7.26 -8.81
CA ARG A 240 14.87 -7.06 -8.91
C ARG A 240 15.35 -7.24 -10.35
N PHE A 241 16.00 -6.25 -10.90
CA PHE A 241 16.70 -6.34 -12.17
C PHE A 241 18.17 -6.73 -11.96
N LYS A 242 18.67 -7.66 -12.77
CA LYS A 242 20.08 -8.05 -12.79
C LYS A 242 20.72 -7.50 -14.06
N ARG A 243 21.76 -6.68 -13.91
CA ARG A 243 22.63 -6.22 -14.99
C ARG A 243 24.09 -6.57 -14.66
N ASN A 244 24.94 -6.59 -15.69
CA ASN A 244 26.40 -6.68 -15.46
C ASN A 244 26.94 -5.28 -15.19
N ALA A 245 27.86 -5.16 -14.23
CA ALA A 245 28.65 -3.94 -14.03
C ALA A 245 29.46 -3.59 -15.29
N GLY A 246 29.74 -2.31 -15.50
CA GLY A 246 30.55 -1.82 -16.60
C GLY A 246 31.95 -2.43 -16.64
N ALA A 247 32.53 -2.56 -17.85
CA ALA A 247 33.80 -3.29 -18.05
C ALA A 247 35.06 -2.66 -17.42
N ASN A 248 34.95 -1.53 -16.71
CA ASN A 248 36.06 -0.82 -16.06
C ASN A 248 35.63 -0.13 -14.74
N CYS A 249 34.71 -0.72 -13.98
CA CYS A 249 34.26 -0.15 -12.72
C CYS A 249 35.30 -0.33 -11.59
N PRO A 250 35.55 0.71 -10.76
CA PRO A 250 36.30 0.58 -9.52
C PRO A 250 35.44 -0.13 -8.45
N GLY A 251 36.08 -0.81 -7.49
CA GLY A 251 35.41 -1.57 -6.42
C GLY A 251 35.50 -3.10 -6.60
N GLU A 252 35.31 -3.86 -5.52
CA GLU A 252 35.26 -5.33 -5.56
C GLU A 252 33.82 -5.82 -5.36
N ALA A 253 33.37 -6.74 -6.22
CA ALA A 253 32.03 -7.32 -6.05
C ALA A 253 31.80 -7.97 -4.66
N PRO A 254 30.56 -7.94 -4.13
CA PRO A 254 30.22 -8.46 -2.83
C PRO A 254 30.70 -9.88 -2.62
N ARG A 255 31.18 -10.19 -1.42
CA ARG A 255 31.53 -11.56 -1.05
C ARG A 255 30.44 -12.16 -0.20
N VAL A 256 29.73 -13.13 -0.75
CA VAL A 256 28.76 -13.95 -0.03
C VAL A 256 29.44 -15.20 0.51
N MET A 257 29.55 -15.29 1.84
CA MET A 257 30.00 -16.48 2.55
C MET A 257 28.84 -17.11 3.30
N HIS A 258 28.42 -18.27 2.81
CA HIS A 258 27.38 -19.06 3.45
C HIS A 258 27.76 -20.53 3.47
N THR A 259 27.42 -21.22 4.55
CA THR A 259 27.47 -22.68 4.63
C THR A 259 26.11 -23.13 5.06
N SER A 260 25.44 -23.97 4.26
CA SER A 260 24.14 -24.48 4.68
C SER A 260 24.33 -25.21 6.02
N SER A 261 23.53 -24.83 7.01
CA SER A 261 23.32 -25.70 8.16
C SER A 261 22.79 -27.04 7.63
N GLY A 262 23.01 -28.12 8.37
CA GLY A 262 22.28 -29.36 8.12
C GLY A 262 20.77 -29.15 8.36
N GLU A 263 20.03 -30.24 8.42
CA GLU A 263 18.57 -30.26 8.68
C GLU A 263 18.10 -29.19 9.70
N LEU A 264 17.23 -28.26 9.29
CA LEU A 264 16.58 -27.30 10.18
C LEU A 264 15.27 -27.89 10.70
N ARG A 265 15.09 -27.78 12.01
CA ARG A 265 13.88 -28.19 12.73
C ARG A 265 13.38 -27.00 13.49
N GLY A 266 12.09 -26.74 13.49
CA GLY A 266 11.57 -25.72 14.35
C GLY A 266 10.11 -25.38 14.09
N PRO A 267 9.42 -24.90 15.12
CA PRO A 267 8.08 -24.37 14.98
C PRO A 267 8.07 -22.98 14.33
N LEU A 268 9.21 -22.25 14.40
CA LEU A 268 9.43 -20.87 13.94
C LEU A 268 9.71 -20.77 12.43
N ASN A 269 9.83 -19.53 11.95
CA ASN A 269 10.45 -19.23 10.65
C ASN A 269 11.87 -19.84 10.58
N TYR A 270 12.27 -20.27 9.39
CA TYR A 270 13.58 -20.85 9.15
C TYR A 270 14.59 -19.75 8.87
N ASP A 271 15.45 -19.47 9.85
CA ASP A 271 16.50 -18.47 9.70
C ASP A 271 17.67 -19.02 8.88
N ILE A 272 18.01 -18.30 7.82
CA ILE A 272 19.24 -18.49 7.06
C ILE A 272 20.19 -17.36 7.43
N ARG A 273 21.36 -17.71 7.96
CA ARG A 273 22.39 -16.75 8.34
C ARG A 273 23.53 -16.81 7.36
N ALA A 274 23.95 -15.66 6.85
CA ALA A 274 25.07 -15.54 5.93
C ALA A 274 26.02 -14.43 6.40
N THR A 275 27.29 -14.55 6.05
CA THR A 275 28.25 -13.44 6.17
C THR A 275 28.40 -12.83 4.79
N ILE A 276 28.07 -11.56 4.65
CA ILE A 276 28.06 -10.85 3.39
C ILE A 276 28.88 -9.58 3.61
N SER A 277 30.01 -9.45 2.92
CA SER A 277 30.96 -8.36 3.10
C SER A 277 31.22 -7.68 1.77
N ASP A 278 31.48 -6.37 1.82
CA ASP A 278 31.73 -5.53 0.68
C ASP A 278 32.67 -4.38 1.04
N ASP A 279 33.38 -3.78 0.09
CA ASP A 279 34.33 -2.69 0.35
C ASP A 279 33.70 -1.29 0.39
N VAL A 280 32.54 -1.09 -0.24
CA VAL A 280 31.80 0.19 -0.25
C VAL A 280 30.45 0.10 0.47
N GLY A 281 29.91 -1.11 0.64
CA GLY A 281 28.65 -1.40 1.32
C GLY A 281 27.52 -1.68 0.32
N PHE A 282 26.32 -1.99 0.83
CA PHE A 282 25.21 -2.43 -0.02
C PHE A 282 24.22 -1.30 -0.29
N LYS A 283 23.82 -1.14 -1.56
CA LYS A 283 22.80 -0.17 -1.98
C LYS A 283 21.39 -0.57 -1.54
N SER A 284 21.16 -1.87 -1.41
CA SER A 284 19.94 -2.46 -0.89
C SER A 284 20.26 -3.67 -0.02
N PRO A 285 19.37 -4.06 0.92
CA PRO A 285 19.58 -5.26 1.73
C PRO A 285 19.83 -6.48 0.83
N PRO A 286 20.79 -7.36 1.18
CA PRO A 286 20.97 -8.61 0.45
C PRO A 286 19.68 -9.43 0.45
N ILE A 287 19.51 -10.25 -0.58
CA ILE A 287 18.26 -10.95 -0.85
C ILE A 287 18.47 -12.47 -0.78
N LEU A 288 17.55 -13.16 -0.11
CA LEU A 288 17.38 -14.60 -0.18
C LEU A 288 16.23 -14.95 -1.12
N SER A 289 16.53 -15.67 -2.21
CA SER A 289 15.50 -16.25 -3.08
C SER A 289 15.39 -17.75 -2.80
N PHE A 290 14.18 -18.26 -2.53
CA PHE A 290 13.96 -19.65 -2.15
C PHE A 290 12.74 -20.31 -2.81
N SER A 291 12.81 -21.62 -2.96
CA SER A 291 11.71 -22.48 -3.43
C SER A 291 11.65 -23.77 -2.63
N ALA A 292 10.43 -24.12 -2.21
CA ALA A 292 10.11 -25.43 -1.62
C ALA A 292 9.67 -26.47 -2.66
N GLU A 293 9.58 -26.06 -3.94
CA GLU A 293 9.20 -26.94 -5.05
C GLU A 293 10.41 -27.74 -5.56
N PRO A 294 10.21 -28.98 -6.03
CA PRO A 294 11.28 -29.78 -6.61
C PRO A 294 11.87 -29.10 -7.86
N LEU A 295 13.20 -29.01 -7.92
CA LEU A 295 13.88 -28.42 -9.08
C LEU A 295 13.84 -29.34 -10.31
N PRO A 296 13.69 -28.76 -11.53
CA PRO A 296 13.73 -29.54 -12.77
C PRO A 296 15.12 -30.15 -13.00
N VAL A 297 15.15 -31.46 -13.23
CA VAL A 297 16.41 -32.20 -13.44
C VAL A 297 16.97 -31.91 -14.85
N GLY A 298 18.16 -31.34 -14.92
CA GLY A 298 18.92 -31.18 -16.18
C GLY A 298 18.56 -29.94 -17.02
N GLN A 299 17.86 -28.97 -16.44
CA GLN A 299 17.60 -27.66 -17.06
C GLN A 299 18.22 -26.53 -16.22
N PRO A 300 18.54 -25.37 -16.82
CA PRO A 300 18.92 -24.18 -16.04
C PRO A 300 17.80 -23.82 -15.07
N VAL A 301 18.15 -23.61 -13.80
CA VAL A 301 17.19 -23.23 -12.76
C VAL A 301 16.90 -21.74 -12.93
N ASP A 302 15.63 -21.42 -13.13
CA ASP A 302 15.13 -20.06 -13.16
C ASP A 302 14.60 -19.70 -11.77
N THR A 303 15.20 -18.68 -11.15
CA THR A 303 14.85 -18.19 -9.80
C THR A 303 13.82 -17.07 -9.83
N SER A 304 13.38 -16.63 -11.02
CA SER A 304 12.44 -15.51 -11.18
C SER A 304 11.08 -15.75 -10.53
N SER A 305 10.65 -17.01 -10.39
CA SER A 305 9.38 -17.41 -9.76
C SER A 305 9.53 -17.82 -8.29
N TRP A 306 10.71 -17.65 -7.71
CA TRP A 306 11.00 -18.07 -6.34
C TRP A 306 10.51 -17.01 -5.36
N GLN A 307 10.21 -17.44 -4.14
CA GLN A 307 9.86 -16.52 -3.07
C GLN A 307 11.12 -15.75 -2.64
N ILE A 308 10.93 -14.49 -2.24
CA ILE A 308 12.02 -13.57 -1.92
C ILE A 308 11.85 -13.05 -0.50
N VAL A 309 12.96 -12.99 0.26
CA VAL A 309 13.05 -12.40 1.61
C VAL A 309 14.31 -11.54 1.67
N GLU A 310 14.22 -10.38 2.31
CA GLU A 310 15.38 -9.50 2.56
C GLU A 310 16.16 -9.98 3.80
N PHE A 311 17.49 -9.90 3.72
CA PHE A 311 18.36 -10.14 4.86
C PHE A 311 18.38 -8.91 5.78
N GLN A 312 18.27 -9.16 7.08
CA GLN A 312 18.44 -8.19 8.15
C GLN A 312 19.88 -8.23 8.68
N SER A 313 20.49 -7.08 8.95
CA SER A 313 21.82 -7.04 9.56
C SER A 313 21.77 -7.39 11.05
N GLU A 314 22.67 -8.25 11.51
CA GLU A 314 22.92 -8.60 12.92
C GLU A 314 24.29 -8.06 13.42
N GLY A 315 24.90 -7.14 12.68
CA GLY A 315 26.21 -6.55 12.94
C GLY A 315 27.08 -6.45 11.68
N GLU A 316 28.34 -6.09 11.87
CA GLU A 316 29.34 -5.97 10.79
C GLU A 316 29.41 -7.29 9.98
N ASP A 317 29.03 -7.23 8.71
CA ASP A 317 28.97 -8.33 7.72
C ASP A 317 28.06 -9.52 8.04
N ARG A 318 27.28 -9.52 9.13
CA ARG A 318 26.42 -10.66 9.51
C ARG A 318 24.98 -10.37 9.21
N TYR A 319 24.32 -11.30 8.54
CA TYR A 319 22.96 -11.13 8.07
C TYR A 319 22.09 -12.35 8.37
N VAL A 320 20.81 -12.12 8.67
CA VAL A 320 19.78 -13.16 8.85
C VAL A 320 18.58 -12.91 7.95
N ALA A 321 18.13 -13.93 7.23
CA ALA A 321 16.86 -13.92 6.49
C ALA A 321 15.94 -14.99 7.05
N SER A 322 14.73 -14.61 7.46
CA SER A 322 13.76 -15.51 8.07
C SER A 322 12.72 -15.99 7.05
N ILE A 323 12.83 -17.25 6.62
CA ILE A 323 11.87 -17.88 5.72
C ILE A 323 10.60 -18.23 6.52
N PRO A 324 9.40 -17.82 6.09
CA PRO A 324 8.16 -18.18 6.77
C PRO A 324 8.01 -19.70 6.96
N ASN A 325 7.47 -20.12 8.10
CA ASN A 325 7.20 -21.54 8.34
C ASN A 325 6.30 -22.13 7.23
N LEU A 326 6.68 -23.29 6.70
CA LEU A 326 5.97 -24.01 5.64
C LEU A 326 4.77 -24.85 6.14
N ASN A 327 4.45 -24.79 7.43
CA ASN A 327 3.38 -25.54 8.10
C ASN A 327 3.47 -27.06 7.87
N LEU A 328 4.69 -27.60 7.92
CA LEU A 328 4.93 -29.04 7.78
C LEU A 328 4.40 -29.79 9.01
N LEU A 329 3.77 -30.95 8.78
CA LEU A 329 3.37 -31.84 9.87
C LEU A 329 4.59 -32.34 10.66
N ASP A 330 4.41 -32.77 11.90
CA ASP A 330 5.50 -33.32 12.70
C ASP A 330 6.20 -34.49 11.98
N GLY A 331 7.52 -34.38 11.82
CA GLY A 331 8.34 -35.33 11.07
C GLY A 331 8.24 -35.25 9.54
N GLU A 332 7.36 -34.43 8.96
CA GLU A 332 7.28 -34.17 7.52
C GLU A 332 8.52 -33.40 7.07
N ARG A 333 9.13 -33.86 5.97
CA ARG A 333 10.37 -33.30 5.42
C ARG A 333 10.09 -32.57 4.10
N ARG A 334 10.70 -31.41 3.93
CA ARG A 334 10.74 -30.70 2.66
C ARG A 334 12.13 -30.14 2.41
N THR A 335 12.59 -30.23 1.17
CA THR A 335 13.88 -29.64 0.78
C THR A 335 13.65 -28.23 0.26
N LEU A 336 14.20 -27.24 0.96
CA LEU A 336 14.29 -25.86 0.51
C LEU A 336 15.52 -25.69 -0.37
N HIS A 337 15.32 -25.11 -1.55
CA HIS A 337 16.38 -24.66 -2.44
C HIS A 337 16.46 -23.14 -2.36
N TYR A 338 17.66 -22.57 -2.24
CA TYR A 338 17.80 -21.13 -2.15
C TYR A 338 19.14 -20.64 -2.70
N VAL A 339 19.17 -19.35 -3.03
CA VAL A 339 20.37 -18.59 -3.40
C VAL A 339 20.38 -17.27 -2.62
N VAL A 340 21.56 -16.77 -2.32
CA VAL A 340 21.78 -15.47 -1.69
C VAL A 340 22.37 -14.54 -2.72
N THR A 341 21.81 -13.34 -2.84
CA THR A 341 22.32 -12.33 -3.76
C THR A 341 22.57 -11.02 -3.04
N ALA A 342 23.71 -10.42 -3.31
CA ALA A 342 24.06 -9.08 -2.86
C ALA A 342 24.42 -8.21 -4.06
N THR A 343 24.15 -6.92 -3.94
CA THR A 343 24.58 -5.88 -4.87
C THR A 343 25.21 -4.78 -4.02
N ASP A 344 26.43 -4.38 -4.36
CA ASP A 344 27.13 -3.29 -3.67
C ASP A 344 26.58 -1.91 -4.07
N ASN A 345 27.24 -0.86 -3.57
CA ASN A 345 26.97 0.54 -3.86
C ASN A 345 28.24 1.23 -4.38
N ASP A 346 29.02 0.55 -5.24
CA ASP A 346 30.20 1.12 -5.88
C ASP A 346 29.88 2.38 -6.73
N ASP A 347 28.59 2.57 -7.06
CA ASP A 347 28.03 3.77 -7.69
C ASP A 347 26.91 4.39 -6.82
N PRO A 348 27.23 5.23 -5.81
CA PRO A 348 26.22 5.76 -4.88
C PRO A 348 25.10 6.55 -5.55
N GLU A 349 25.40 7.22 -6.66
CA GLU A 349 24.46 8.06 -7.42
C GLU A 349 23.79 7.32 -8.59
N GLY A 350 24.20 6.08 -8.89
CA GLY A 350 23.84 5.35 -10.09
C GLY A 350 23.74 3.82 -9.89
N THR A 351 23.64 3.01 -10.94
CA THR A 351 23.83 1.55 -10.83
C THR A 351 24.80 1.01 -11.88
N GLY A 352 25.53 1.92 -12.54
CA GLY A 352 26.39 1.61 -13.66
C GLY A 352 27.63 0.83 -13.25
N CYS A 353 28.09 1.08 -12.02
CA CYS A 353 29.21 0.38 -11.41
C CYS A 353 28.85 -0.54 -10.24
N ASP A 354 27.58 -0.66 -9.86
CA ASP A 354 27.18 -1.62 -8.84
C ASP A 354 27.47 -3.06 -9.29
N HIS A 355 28.37 -3.75 -8.59
CA HIS A 355 28.60 -5.17 -8.84
C HIS A 355 27.59 -6.01 -8.06
N SER A 356 27.26 -7.17 -8.62
CA SER A 356 26.37 -8.13 -7.96
C SER A 356 26.99 -9.52 -7.91
N THR A 357 26.89 -10.13 -6.74
CA THR A 357 27.29 -11.51 -6.50
C THR A 357 26.08 -12.33 -6.12
N GLU A 358 25.85 -13.40 -6.88
CA GLU A 358 24.89 -14.46 -6.57
C GLU A 358 25.68 -15.68 -6.09
N SER A 359 25.25 -16.27 -4.97
CA SER A 359 25.90 -17.44 -4.40
C SER A 359 25.73 -18.68 -5.29
N GLU A 360 26.42 -19.76 -4.93
CA GLU A 360 26.03 -21.08 -5.43
C GLU A 360 24.64 -21.49 -4.94
N PHE A 361 24.07 -22.53 -5.56
CA PHE A 361 22.80 -23.11 -5.13
C PHE A 361 22.96 -23.87 -3.83
N PHE A 362 22.16 -23.50 -2.82
CA PHE A 362 22.07 -24.23 -1.57
C PHE A 362 20.78 -25.05 -1.52
N ALA A 363 20.86 -26.19 -0.84
CA ALA A 363 19.71 -27.01 -0.51
C ALA A 363 19.77 -27.38 0.97
N LEU A 364 18.62 -27.34 1.62
CA LEU A 364 18.48 -27.62 3.04
C LEU A 364 17.19 -28.40 3.27
N ASP A 365 17.25 -29.46 4.07
CA ASP A 365 16.04 -30.12 4.54
C ASP A 365 15.46 -29.36 5.74
N VAL A 366 14.18 -29.01 5.66
CA VAL A 366 13.37 -28.55 6.79
C VAL A 366 12.43 -29.67 7.22
N VAL A 367 12.29 -29.85 8.54
CA VAL A 367 11.42 -30.87 9.12
C VAL A 367 10.42 -30.22 10.09
N GLY A 368 9.14 -30.56 9.95
CA GLY A 368 8.11 -30.14 10.90
C GLY A 368 8.35 -30.74 12.29
N GLY A 369 8.12 -29.96 13.34
CA GLY A 369 8.31 -30.35 14.75
C GLY A 369 9.15 -29.33 15.56
N ALA A 370 9.41 -29.63 16.84
CA ALA A 370 10.18 -28.75 17.73
C ALA A 370 11.67 -28.60 17.32
N SER A 371 12.25 -27.42 17.58
CA SER A 371 13.66 -27.13 17.30
C SER A 371 14.60 -28.03 18.12
N ALA A 372 15.77 -28.35 17.55
CA ALA A 372 16.83 -29.08 18.22
C ALA A 372 17.39 -28.34 19.47
N ASP A 373 17.15 -27.03 19.57
CA ASP A 373 17.66 -26.15 20.63
C ASP A 373 16.66 -25.89 21.76
N GLY A 374 15.45 -26.47 21.69
CA GLY A 374 14.44 -26.33 22.74
C GLY A 374 13.85 -24.94 22.92
N GLN A 375 13.98 -24.04 21.93
CA GLN A 375 13.24 -22.78 21.92
C GLN A 375 11.77 -23.00 21.57
N THR A 376 10.92 -22.40 22.38
CA THR A 376 9.46 -22.56 22.36
C THR A 376 8.79 -21.19 22.44
N TYR A 377 7.54 -21.13 22.01
CA TYR A 377 6.69 -19.96 21.98
C TYR A 377 6.20 -19.50 23.36
N GLY A 378 6.05 -18.18 23.53
CA GLY A 378 5.37 -17.58 24.68
C GLY A 378 3.84 -17.59 24.53
N VAL A 379 3.13 -17.14 25.57
CA VAL A 379 1.66 -17.03 25.56
C VAL A 379 1.19 -16.14 24.40
N CYS A 380 0.13 -16.54 23.70
CA CYS A 380 -0.46 -15.87 22.52
C CYS A 380 0.34 -15.94 21.20
N ALA A 381 1.43 -16.70 21.12
CA ALA A 381 2.02 -16.99 19.82
C ALA A 381 1.16 -18.02 19.07
N SER A 382 1.00 -17.86 17.75
CA SER A 382 0.30 -18.85 16.94
C SER A 382 1.04 -20.20 16.97
N CYS A 383 0.28 -21.28 17.09
CA CYS A 383 0.82 -22.63 17.17
C CYS A 383 -0.10 -23.62 16.45
N VAL A 384 0.46 -24.79 16.15
CA VAL A 384 -0.18 -25.93 15.49
C VAL A 384 0.13 -27.26 16.21
N ALA A 385 0.93 -27.24 17.29
CA ALA A 385 1.20 -28.39 18.16
C ALA A 385 1.64 -27.92 19.56
N ASP A 386 1.44 -28.75 20.59
CA ASP A 386 1.73 -28.40 21.98
C ASP A 386 3.21 -28.22 22.24
N VAL A 387 4.04 -29.05 21.61
CA VAL A 387 5.50 -29.02 21.72
C VAL A 387 6.11 -27.67 21.30
N GLN A 388 5.32 -26.82 20.64
CA GLN A 388 5.76 -25.51 20.21
C GLN A 388 5.65 -24.46 21.34
N CYS A 389 4.89 -24.74 22.40
CA CYS A 389 4.56 -23.78 23.45
C CYS A 389 5.42 -23.98 24.70
N GLY A 390 6.14 -22.94 25.12
CA GLY A 390 6.88 -22.84 26.38
C GLY A 390 7.52 -24.12 26.93
N GLY A 391 7.16 -24.46 28.16
CA GLY A 391 7.60 -25.69 28.83
C GLY A 391 6.79 -26.93 28.41
N PRO A 392 7.15 -28.13 28.89
CA PRO A 392 6.47 -29.39 28.56
C PRO A 392 5.00 -29.49 29.06
N GLU A 393 4.52 -28.48 29.78
CA GLU A 393 3.14 -28.38 30.28
C GLU A 393 2.39 -27.17 29.68
N ASP A 394 3.05 -26.43 28.79
CA ASP A 394 2.46 -25.30 28.06
C ASP A 394 1.91 -25.86 26.74
N HIS A 395 0.64 -25.62 26.45
CA HIS A 395 -0.07 -26.31 25.36
C HIS A 395 -0.57 -25.33 24.30
N CYS A 396 -0.76 -25.83 23.09
CA CYS A 396 -1.34 -25.10 21.98
C CYS A 396 -2.86 -25.17 22.07
N VAL A 397 -3.49 -24.07 22.49
CA VAL A 397 -4.90 -24.05 22.87
C VAL A 397 -5.77 -23.30 21.87
N PRO A 398 -7.01 -23.78 21.62
CA PRO A 398 -7.94 -23.12 20.73
C PRO A 398 -8.51 -21.85 21.38
N LEU A 399 -8.32 -20.69 20.73
CA LEU A 399 -8.91 -19.41 21.12
C LEU A 399 -9.64 -18.81 19.91
N ARG A 400 -10.96 -18.59 20.05
CA ARG A 400 -11.85 -17.95 19.05
C ARG A 400 -11.79 -18.53 17.62
N GLY A 401 -11.37 -19.78 17.47
CA GLY A 401 -11.32 -20.48 16.17
C GLY A 401 -9.92 -20.57 15.55
N GLU A 402 -8.91 -20.04 16.24
CA GLU A 402 -7.49 -20.19 15.93
C GLU A 402 -6.77 -20.87 17.10
N HIS A 403 -5.47 -21.15 16.97
CA HIS A 403 -4.68 -21.85 17.97
C HIS A 403 -3.48 -21.01 18.41
N PHE A 404 -3.34 -20.86 19.72
CA PHE A 404 -2.28 -20.06 20.31
C PHE A 404 -1.69 -20.73 21.54
N CYS A 405 -0.43 -20.44 21.82
CA CYS A 405 0.25 -20.98 22.98
C CYS A 405 -0.34 -20.43 24.27
N GLY A 406 -0.70 -21.34 25.16
CA GLY A 406 -1.00 -21.07 26.56
C GLY A 406 0.23 -21.28 27.44
N ARG A 407 0.09 -20.95 28.74
CA ARG A 407 1.07 -21.31 29.77
C ARG A 407 0.38 -22.08 30.89
N ALA A 408 0.95 -23.18 31.36
CA ALA A 408 0.40 -23.99 32.43
C ALA A 408 0.04 -23.15 33.67
N CYS A 409 -1.16 -23.36 34.21
CA CYS A 409 -1.64 -22.62 35.37
C CYS A 409 -2.35 -23.49 36.40
N ASP A 410 -2.06 -23.21 37.67
CA ASP A 410 -2.65 -23.88 38.84
C ASP A 410 -2.67 -22.94 40.07
N GLN A 411 -3.00 -23.48 41.25
CA GLN A 411 -3.04 -22.70 42.50
C GLN A 411 -1.65 -22.22 42.98
N GLY A 412 -0.56 -22.80 42.46
CA GLY A 412 0.82 -22.42 42.75
C GLY A 412 1.47 -21.55 41.67
N ARG A 413 0.89 -21.52 40.46
CA ARG A 413 1.37 -20.77 39.28
C ARG A 413 0.20 -19.98 38.67
N PRO A 414 -0.19 -18.83 39.28
CA PRO A 414 -1.29 -18.02 38.78
C PRO A 414 -0.97 -17.35 37.44
N CYS A 415 -2.01 -16.97 36.71
CA CYS A 415 -1.88 -16.22 35.46
C CYS A 415 -1.57 -14.74 35.72
N ASP A 416 -0.95 -14.10 34.72
CA ASP A 416 -0.58 -12.70 34.79
C ASP A 416 -1.83 -11.79 34.65
N VAL A 417 -1.70 -10.50 34.96
CA VAL A 417 -2.81 -9.55 34.90
C VAL A 417 -3.33 -9.44 33.45
N GLY A 418 -4.64 -9.55 33.25
CA GLY A 418 -5.27 -9.58 31.93
C GLY A 418 -5.43 -10.99 31.34
N GLN A 419 -4.93 -12.02 32.02
CA GLN A 419 -5.13 -13.43 31.66
C GLN A 419 -6.08 -14.13 32.63
N GLN A 420 -6.67 -15.22 32.15
CA GLN A 420 -7.47 -16.14 32.94
C GLN A 420 -6.94 -17.57 32.76
N CYS A 421 -6.97 -18.33 33.86
CA CYS A 421 -6.62 -19.74 33.84
C CYS A 421 -7.83 -20.53 33.34
N VAL A 422 -7.75 -21.05 32.12
CA VAL A 422 -8.86 -21.77 31.46
C VAL A 422 -8.46 -23.22 31.27
N GLN A 423 -9.35 -24.12 31.68
CA GLN A 423 -9.23 -25.53 31.36
C GLN A 423 -9.71 -25.74 29.93
N THR A 424 -8.83 -26.22 29.07
CA THR A 424 -9.11 -26.44 27.65
C THR A 424 -8.40 -27.70 27.16
N GLU A 425 -8.93 -28.27 26.09
CA GLU A 425 -8.26 -29.32 25.33
C GLU A 425 -7.34 -28.67 24.31
N SER A 426 -6.11 -29.14 24.23
CA SER A 426 -5.11 -28.68 23.29
C SER A 426 -5.30 -29.26 21.90
N ILE A 427 -4.55 -28.77 20.90
CA ILE A 427 -4.61 -29.29 19.53
C ILE A 427 -4.14 -30.76 19.44
N ASP A 428 -3.27 -31.21 20.36
CA ASP A 428 -2.81 -32.60 20.44
C ASP A 428 -3.73 -33.47 21.31
N GLY A 429 -4.87 -32.93 21.78
CA GLY A 429 -5.89 -33.66 22.54
C GLY A 429 -5.61 -33.78 24.03
N GLU A 430 -4.65 -33.02 24.58
CA GLU A 430 -4.36 -32.98 26.00
C GLU A 430 -5.25 -31.97 26.71
N SER A 431 -5.94 -32.40 27.77
CA SER A 431 -6.74 -31.49 28.60
C SER A 431 -5.89 -30.91 29.73
N ALA A 432 -5.56 -29.63 29.63
CA ALA A 432 -4.72 -28.91 30.60
C ALA A 432 -5.28 -27.53 30.95
N SER A 433 -4.89 -27.00 32.11
CA SER A 433 -5.21 -25.63 32.52
C SER A 433 -4.15 -24.67 32.00
N GLN A 434 -4.55 -23.71 31.17
CA GLN A 434 -3.65 -22.79 30.49
C GLN A 434 -4.06 -21.33 30.74
N CYS A 435 -3.08 -20.47 30.99
CA CYS A 435 -3.25 -19.02 30.99
C CYS A 435 -3.47 -18.54 29.56
N VAL A 436 -4.63 -17.92 29.34
CA VAL A 436 -5.02 -17.32 28.06
C VAL A 436 -5.56 -15.91 28.32
N PRO A 437 -5.56 -14.99 27.33
CA PRO A 437 -6.16 -13.67 27.50
C PRO A 437 -7.61 -13.74 28.00
N ALA A 438 -7.98 -12.82 28.90
CA ALA A 438 -9.32 -12.76 29.47
C ALA A 438 -10.41 -12.47 28.43
N ASP A 439 -10.05 -11.73 27.38
CA ASP A 439 -10.91 -11.46 26.23
C ASP A 439 -10.86 -12.57 25.18
N GLY A 440 -9.89 -13.48 25.24
CA GLY A 440 -9.70 -14.56 24.28
C GLY A 440 -9.27 -14.10 22.89
N ASN A 441 -8.70 -12.90 22.77
CA ASN A 441 -8.17 -12.37 21.52
C ASN A 441 -6.63 -12.41 21.52
N CYS A 442 -6.04 -13.08 20.55
CA CYS A 442 -4.59 -13.05 20.32
C CYS A 442 -4.19 -12.15 19.13
N GLY A 443 -5.15 -11.43 18.53
CA GLY A 443 -4.87 -10.33 17.60
C GLY A 443 -4.40 -9.10 18.36
N GLN A 444 -3.07 -8.86 18.30
CA GLN A 444 -2.30 -7.77 18.91
C GLN A 444 -2.91 -7.20 20.20
N LEU A 445 -2.43 -7.74 21.32
CA LEU A 445 -2.35 -7.03 22.59
C LEU A 445 -1.53 -5.74 22.36
N CYS A 446 -2.18 -4.67 21.90
CA CYS A 446 -1.68 -3.33 22.19
C CYS A 446 -2.07 -3.08 23.65
N LEU A 447 -1.22 -3.57 24.54
CA LEU A 447 -1.36 -3.32 25.96
C LEU A 447 -0.82 -1.92 26.22
N PRO A 448 -1.54 -1.09 26.99
CA PRO A 448 -0.97 0.16 27.47
C PRO A 448 0.40 -0.14 28.10
N ASP A 449 1.40 0.61 27.69
CA ASP A 449 2.76 0.38 28.13
C ASP A 449 2.95 0.85 29.58
N THR A 450 4.18 0.75 30.08
CA THR A 450 4.46 1.11 31.46
C THR A 450 4.19 2.59 31.79
N LEU A 451 4.24 3.47 30.80
CA LEU A 451 3.99 4.91 30.92
C LEU A 451 2.49 5.19 31.04
N ASP A 452 1.66 4.52 30.24
CA ASP A 452 0.20 4.60 30.34
C ASP A 452 -0.30 4.16 31.72
N LEU A 453 0.26 3.05 32.20
CA LEU A 453 -0.10 2.46 33.49
C LEU A 453 0.39 3.31 34.68
N ALA A 454 1.36 4.20 34.48
CA ALA A 454 1.96 5.04 35.53
C ALA A 454 1.21 6.36 35.77
N GLY A 455 0.13 6.64 35.03
CA GLY A 455 -0.69 7.84 35.23
C GLY A 455 -1.31 8.44 33.96
N GLY A 456 -1.12 7.79 32.81
CA GLY A 456 -1.46 8.30 31.48
C GLY A 456 -0.45 9.35 31.01
N ASN A 457 -0.09 9.33 29.73
CA ASN A 457 0.79 10.28 29.06
C ASN A 457 0.15 10.85 27.78
N GLU A 458 -1.17 10.73 27.62
CA GLU A 458 -1.93 11.00 26.39
C GLU A 458 -2.14 12.49 26.09
N THR A 459 -1.61 13.37 26.96
CA THR A 459 -1.72 14.82 26.82
C THR A 459 -0.42 15.50 27.23
N PRO A 460 -0.12 16.71 26.69
CA PRO A 460 1.05 17.49 27.10
C PRO A 460 1.15 17.73 28.61
N GLN A 461 0.02 17.87 29.30
CA GLN A 461 -0.02 18.10 30.75
C GLN A 461 0.24 16.82 31.57
N ALA A 462 -0.06 15.66 31.00
CA ALA A 462 0.16 14.35 31.60
C ALA A 462 1.51 13.74 31.23
N ALA A 463 2.30 14.41 30.38
CA ALA A 463 3.53 13.87 29.79
C ALA A 463 4.43 13.13 30.79
N SER A 464 4.92 11.95 30.39
CA SER A 464 5.77 11.09 31.22
C SER A 464 7.19 11.68 31.36
N PRO A 465 7.73 11.84 32.58
CA PRO A 465 9.07 12.36 32.77
C PRO A 465 10.13 11.34 32.32
N MET A 466 11.02 11.75 31.44
CA MET A 466 12.11 10.96 30.90
C MET A 466 13.47 11.49 31.35
N SER A 467 14.51 10.66 31.19
CA SER A 467 15.92 11.06 31.32
C SER A 467 16.65 10.67 30.04
N PRO A 468 17.79 11.31 29.70
CA PRO A 468 18.54 10.93 28.52
C PRO A 468 18.96 9.46 28.55
N GLY A 469 18.87 8.79 27.40
CA GLY A 469 19.10 7.37 27.18
C GLY A 469 17.99 6.69 26.38
N THR A 470 18.14 5.39 26.20
CA THR A 470 17.18 4.55 25.47
C THR A 470 16.14 3.94 26.41
N GLN A 471 14.87 4.03 26.02
CA GLN A 471 13.74 3.37 26.65
C GLN A 471 13.06 2.44 25.64
N GLU A 472 12.96 1.17 26.00
CA GLU A 472 12.35 0.12 25.18
C GLU A 472 10.99 -0.31 25.74
N GLY A 473 10.23 -1.05 24.92
CA GLY A 473 8.98 -1.68 25.33
C GLY A 473 7.81 -0.71 25.46
N LEU A 474 7.85 0.40 24.70
CA LEU A 474 6.76 1.35 24.59
C LEU A 474 5.81 0.96 23.46
N SER A 475 4.59 1.46 23.48
CA SER A 475 3.57 1.13 22.47
C SER A 475 2.58 2.26 22.24
N ILE A 476 2.26 2.51 20.97
CA ILE A 476 1.15 3.35 20.56
C ILE A 476 -0.05 2.48 20.20
N CYS A 477 -1.16 2.67 20.92
CA CYS A 477 -2.44 2.00 20.72
C CYS A 477 -3.51 2.86 20.00
N ASP A 478 -4.74 2.35 19.90
CA ASP A 478 -5.85 3.11 19.32
C ASP A 478 -6.10 4.42 20.08
N LEU A 479 -6.07 5.54 19.36
CA LEU A 479 -6.31 6.88 19.91
C LEU A 479 -5.32 7.26 21.02
N ASP A 480 -4.16 6.62 21.01
CA ASP A 480 -3.08 6.79 21.95
C ASP A 480 -2.05 7.80 21.44
N LEU A 481 -1.47 8.57 22.35
CA LEU A 481 -0.50 9.61 22.05
C LEU A 481 0.53 9.67 23.17
N ASP A 482 1.75 9.25 22.92
CA ASP A 482 2.75 9.32 23.98
C ASP A 482 3.37 10.72 24.03
N PHE A 483 3.07 11.47 25.10
CA PHE A 483 3.82 12.68 25.44
C PHE A 483 4.91 12.34 26.47
N LEU A 484 6.16 12.60 26.10
CA LEU A 484 7.34 12.47 26.94
C LEU A 484 7.85 13.85 27.28
N ARG A 485 8.31 14.08 28.51
CA ARG A 485 8.94 15.35 28.91
C ARG A 485 10.36 15.15 29.40
N LEU A 486 11.26 16.03 28.97
CA LEU A 486 12.67 15.99 29.31
C LEU A 486 13.12 17.37 29.82
N PRO A 487 13.77 17.46 30.99
CA PRO A 487 14.34 18.73 31.46
C PRO A 487 15.58 19.07 30.62
N ILE A 488 15.61 20.28 30.09
CA ILE A 488 16.72 20.83 29.31
C ILE A 488 17.15 22.20 29.87
N GLU A 489 18.45 22.41 29.99
CA GLU A 489 19.03 23.69 30.38
C GLU A 489 19.30 24.55 29.15
N ALA A 490 19.18 25.87 29.30
CA ALA A 490 19.55 26.81 28.24
C ALA A 490 21.01 26.56 27.79
N GLY A 491 21.23 26.45 26.49
CA GLY A 491 22.51 26.11 25.90
C GLY A 491 22.73 24.62 25.66
N GLN A 492 21.76 23.74 25.89
CA GLN A 492 21.88 22.31 25.55
C GLN A 492 21.17 21.98 24.24
N GLY A 493 21.69 21.02 23.49
CA GLY A 493 21.04 20.38 22.36
C GLY A 493 20.24 19.15 22.79
N ILE A 494 19.25 18.77 21.98
CA ILE A 494 18.39 17.59 22.19
C ILE A 494 18.21 16.83 20.88
N THR A 495 18.40 15.51 20.93
CA THR A 495 18.03 14.58 19.86
C THR A 495 16.96 13.65 20.42
N ALA A 496 15.84 13.52 19.72
CA ALA A 496 14.85 12.51 19.99
C ALA A 496 14.72 11.59 18.78
N ARG A 497 14.88 10.29 18.99
CA ARG A 497 14.75 9.27 17.94
C ARG A 497 13.82 8.18 18.41
N ILE A 498 12.90 7.74 17.56
CA ILE A 498 12.12 6.52 17.78
C ILE A 498 12.51 5.46 16.78
N ARG A 499 12.45 4.20 17.21
CA ARG A 499 12.67 3.02 16.36
C ARG A 499 11.47 2.10 16.49
N PHE A 500 10.89 1.72 15.36
CA PHE A 500 9.73 0.85 15.28
C PHE A 500 9.87 -0.06 14.06
N SER A 501 8.78 -0.67 13.63
CA SER A 501 8.78 -1.50 12.43
C SER A 501 7.65 -1.00 11.55
N ASN A 502 7.94 -0.20 10.52
CA ASN A 502 6.96 0.51 9.72
C ASN A 502 5.93 -0.42 9.08
N ILE A 503 6.34 -1.66 8.77
CA ILE A 503 5.48 -2.72 8.27
C ILE A 503 4.36 -3.10 9.25
N ARG A 504 4.53 -2.85 10.55
CA ARG A 504 3.52 -3.07 11.60
C ARG A 504 2.61 -1.86 11.82
N GLY A 505 3.00 -0.69 11.32
CA GLY A 505 2.30 0.57 11.52
C GLY A 505 3.30 1.73 11.54
N ASP A 506 2.97 2.81 10.86
CA ASP A 506 3.79 4.01 10.76
C ASP A 506 3.62 4.90 12.01
N LEU A 507 4.72 5.40 12.57
CA LEU A 507 4.72 6.27 13.74
C LEU A 507 5.44 7.57 13.39
N ASP A 508 4.80 8.69 13.73
CA ASP A 508 5.34 10.04 13.58
C ASP A 508 5.95 10.52 14.90
N LEU A 509 6.94 11.42 14.78
CA LEU A 509 7.63 12.05 15.90
C LEU A 509 7.49 13.57 15.81
N ALA A 510 7.24 14.21 16.95
CA ALA A 510 7.27 15.67 17.04
C ALA A 510 7.90 16.14 18.34
N MET A 511 8.48 17.33 18.34
CA MET A 511 9.08 17.95 19.53
C MET A 511 8.60 19.38 19.72
N GLN A 512 8.43 19.78 20.97
CA GLN A 512 8.18 21.15 21.40
C GLN A 512 9.26 21.56 22.40
N LEU A 513 10.01 22.61 22.08
CA LEU A 513 11.05 23.15 22.94
C LEU A 513 10.48 24.13 23.99
N PRO A 514 11.18 24.35 25.12
CA PRO A 514 10.81 25.39 26.07
C PRO A 514 10.75 26.76 25.40
N GLY A 515 9.70 27.53 25.70
CA GLY A 515 9.56 28.90 25.20
C GLY A 515 9.09 29.02 23.74
N ASP A 516 8.92 27.92 23.00
CA ASP A 516 8.41 27.96 21.63
C ASP A 516 6.92 28.38 21.59
N PRO A 517 6.56 29.49 20.89
CA PRO A 517 5.17 29.92 20.77
C PRO A 517 4.31 28.97 19.92
N ASN A 518 4.92 28.16 19.06
CA ASN A 518 4.24 27.19 18.19
C ASN A 518 4.44 25.78 18.75
N PRO A 519 3.39 25.11 19.25
CA PRO A 519 3.53 23.78 19.82
C PRO A 519 3.83 22.74 18.72
N PHE A 520 4.81 21.88 18.96
CA PHE A 520 5.21 20.78 18.07
C PHE A 520 5.61 21.26 16.66
N SER A 521 6.35 22.35 16.58
CA SER A 521 6.90 22.92 15.34
C SER A 521 7.93 22.02 14.67
N TYR A 522 8.64 21.17 15.43
CA TYR A 522 9.63 20.21 14.91
C TYR A 522 8.96 18.84 14.73
N GLN A 523 9.00 18.27 13.53
CA GLN A 523 8.30 17.03 13.20
C GLN A 523 9.09 16.16 12.21
N SER A 524 8.97 14.85 12.36
CA SER A 524 9.44 13.83 11.41
C SER A 524 8.31 12.83 11.18
N ALA A 525 8.04 12.54 9.90
CA ALA A 525 6.93 11.71 9.43
C ALA A 525 7.32 10.93 8.16
N ALA A 526 8.39 10.13 8.26
CA ALA A 526 8.96 9.37 7.16
C ALA A 526 8.20 8.04 6.96
N ALA A 527 7.24 8.05 6.04
CA ALA A 527 6.32 6.93 5.79
C ALA A 527 6.98 5.57 5.40
N ASP A 528 8.26 5.55 5.05
CA ASP A 528 9.01 4.36 4.61
C ASP A 528 10.22 4.01 5.50
N SER A 529 10.36 4.63 6.67
CA SER A 529 11.47 4.42 7.61
C SER A 529 11.06 3.59 8.84
N ASP A 530 11.96 2.75 9.36
CA ASP A 530 11.81 2.06 10.65
C ASP A 530 12.25 2.95 11.85
N TYR A 531 12.54 4.23 11.59
CA TYR A 531 12.87 5.22 12.61
C TYR A 531 12.40 6.63 12.21
N GLU A 532 12.06 7.43 13.22
CA GLU A 532 11.91 8.90 13.07
C GLU A 532 12.94 9.58 13.97
N GLU A 533 13.41 10.76 13.57
CA GLU A 533 14.35 11.57 14.34
C GLU A 533 13.96 13.04 14.27
N VAL A 534 14.03 13.73 15.41
CA VAL A 534 14.00 15.19 15.45
C VAL A 534 15.17 15.66 16.30
N TYR A 535 15.86 16.70 15.82
CA TYR A 535 17.09 17.20 16.42
C TYR A 535 17.04 18.72 16.58
N GLU A 536 17.51 19.20 17.72
CA GLU A 536 17.77 20.61 17.98
C GLU A 536 19.21 20.75 18.52
N PRO A 537 20.10 21.49 17.83
CA PRO A 537 21.49 21.60 18.26
C PRO A 537 21.67 22.40 19.55
N CYS A 538 20.74 23.33 19.85
CA CYS A 538 20.82 24.15 21.04
C CYS A 538 19.48 24.81 21.43
N THR A 539 19.18 24.91 22.73
CA THR A 539 17.94 25.52 23.24
C THR A 539 18.20 26.86 23.94
N VAL A 540 17.53 27.93 23.52
CA VAL A 540 17.72 29.29 24.07
C VAL A 540 17.15 29.41 25.49
N ASP A 541 16.00 28.79 25.73
CA ASP A 541 15.32 28.79 27.01
C ASP A 541 15.47 27.42 27.70
N GLY A 542 15.82 27.44 29.00
CA GLY A 542 15.78 26.24 29.83
C GLY A 542 14.36 25.94 30.30
N GLY A 543 14.00 24.67 30.39
CA GLY A 543 12.67 24.23 30.81
C GLY A 543 12.42 22.76 30.48
N GLU A 544 11.16 22.43 30.20
CA GLU A 544 10.75 21.08 29.80
C GLU A 544 10.53 21.05 28.28
N ALA A 545 11.30 20.24 27.57
CA ALA A 545 11.00 19.87 26.19
C ALA A 545 9.95 18.75 26.20
N LEU A 546 8.98 18.80 25.29
CA LEU A 546 7.98 17.76 25.10
C LEU A 546 8.26 17.03 23.78
N VAL A 547 8.34 15.71 23.83
CA VAL A 547 8.38 14.85 22.64
C VAL A 547 7.04 14.15 22.54
N ARG A 548 6.44 14.14 21.36
CA ARG A 548 5.19 13.45 21.07
C ARG A 548 5.43 12.36 20.05
N VAL A 549 5.01 11.14 20.37
CA VAL A 549 4.97 10.00 19.45
C VAL A 549 3.51 9.72 19.12
N SER A 550 3.19 9.50 17.85
CA SER A 550 1.82 9.26 17.41
C SER A 550 1.77 8.31 16.22
N GLY A 551 0.72 7.50 16.09
CA GLY A 551 0.55 6.66 14.92
C GLY A 551 -0.02 7.43 13.71
N TYR A 552 0.62 7.32 12.55
CA TYR A 552 0.10 7.90 11.31
C TYR A 552 -1.27 7.30 10.98
N ASN A 553 -2.27 8.15 10.82
CA ASN A 553 -3.66 7.75 10.57
C ASN A 553 -4.21 6.70 11.57
N GLY A 554 -3.76 6.75 12.83
CA GLY A 554 -4.17 5.81 13.89
C GLY A 554 -3.49 4.44 13.83
N ALA A 555 -2.34 4.34 13.16
CA ALA A 555 -1.49 3.16 13.20
C ALA A 555 -1.07 2.81 14.64
N ARG A 556 -0.82 1.52 14.87
CA ARG A 556 -0.38 0.99 16.16
C ARG A 556 0.97 0.35 16.00
N ASN A 557 1.88 0.58 16.94
CA ASN A 557 3.16 -0.10 16.91
C ASN A 557 3.81 -0.12 18.29
N ASN A 558 4.73 -1.07 18.46
CA ASN A 558 5.67 -1.02 19.56
C ASN A 558 6.91 -0.28 19.08
N TYR A 559 7.46 0.55 19.95
CA TYR A 559 8.63 1.35 19.63
C TYR A 559 9.61 1.41 20.80
N ALA A 560 10.83 1.82 20.48
CA ALA A 560 11.82 2.26 21.44
C ALA A 560 12.14 3.72 21.16
N VAL A 561 12.30 4.52 22.22
CA VAL A 561 12.73 5.91 22.11
C VAL A 561 14.15 6.05 22.63
N ASP A 562 14.95 6.86 21.94
CA ASP A 562 16.31 7.23 22.32
C ASP A 562 16.36 8.76 22.44
N LEU A 563 16.67 9.24 23.65
CA LEU A 563 16.74 10.67 23.95
C LEU A 563 18.17 11.04 24.30
N GLU A 564 18.79 11.93 23.53
CA GLU A 564 20.12 12.44 23.80
C GLU A 564 20.07 13.91 24.19
N VAL A 565 20.87 14.31 25.18
CA VAL A 565 21.08 15.72 25.53
C VAL A 565 22.58 15.99 25.49
N THR A 566 22.97 16.92 24.63
CA THR A 566 24.37 17.29 24.43
C THR A 566 24.60 18.73 24.90
N PRO A 567 25.83 19.08 25.33
CA PRO A 567 26.20 20.49 25.45
C PRO A 567 26.09 21.14 24.06
N GLY A 568 25.22 22.14 23.92
CA GLY A 568 25.09 22.96 22.73
C GLY A 568 25.83 24.29 22.89
N ASP A 569 25.82 25.10 21.84
CA ASP A 569 26.32 26.48 21.88
C ASP A 569 25.35 27.42 21.16
N CYS A 570 24.29 27.87 21.86
CA CYS A 570 23.35 28.88 21.35
C CYS A 570 24.00 30.23 21.05
N ASN A 571 25.21 30.46 21.57
CA ASN A 571 25.97 31.70 21.38
C ASN A 571 27.14 31.49 20.43
N ARG A 572 27.11 30.41 19.62
CA ARG A 572 28.04 30.28 18.50
C ARG A 572 27.90 31.55 17.67
N ILE A 573 29.03 32.24 17.51
CA ILE A 573 29.07 33.43 16.66
C ILE A 573 28.94 32.92 15.23
N CYS A 574 27.70 32.91 14.73
CA CYS A 574 27.41 32.76 13.32
C CYS A 574 27.78 34.09 12.66
N THR A 575 28.75 34.03 11.74
CA THR A 575 28.95 35.14 10.83
C THR A 575 28.28 34.70 9.56
N ASP A 576 27.21 35.42 9.26
CA ASP A 576 26.45 35.30 8.04
C ASP A 576 27.34 35.43 6.80
N ASP A 577 26.90 34.88 5.69
CA ASP A 577 27.76 34.72 4.53
C ASP A 577 27.85 36.00 3.68
N ALA A 578 28.54 35.89 2.54
CA ALA A 578 28.78 37.04 1.68
C ALA A 578 27.55 37.42 0.83
N GLU A 579 26.63 36.48 0.59
CA GLU A 579 25.41 36.68 -0.19
C GLU A 579 24.40 37.56 0.56
N ASP A 580 24.53 37.68 1.88
CA ASP A 580 23.58 38.38 2.76
C ASP A 580 23.89 39.88 2.90
N GLN A 581 24.90 40.37 2.17
CA GLN A 581 25.29 41.77 2.20
C GLN A 581 24.36 42.66 1.35
N GLY A 582 23.48 43.43 1.99
CA GLY A 582 22.74 44.52 1.36
C GLY A 582 21.23 44.32 1.40
N ALA A 583 20.63 43.93 0.28
CA ALA A 583 19.23 43.52 0.23
C ALA A 583 19.04 42.07 0.74
N GLY A 584 20.15 41.30 0.75
CA GLY A 584 20.26 39.94 1.28
C GLY A 584 19.82 38.91 0.26
N ASN A 585 19.91 37.62 0.61
CA ASN A 585 19.21 36.57 -0.09
C ASN A 585 18.14 35.92 0.80
N ASP A 586 17.87 36.47 1.99
CA ASP A 586 17.05 35.90 3.06
C ASP A 586 15.53 36.05 2.85
N ARG A 587 15.13 36.53 1.67
CA ARG A 587 13.73 36.68 1.26
C ARG A 587 13.52 36.16 -0.15
N ILE A 588 12.40 35.47 -0.33
CA ILE A 588 11.99 34.95 -1.65
C ILE A 588 11.81 36.05 -2.72
N ASP A 589 11.50 37.28 -2.32
CA ASP A 589 11.34 38.42 -3.24
C ASP A 589 12.69 39.12 -3.57
N ASP A 590 13.79 38.68 -2.95
CA ASP A 590 15.12 39.30 -2.97
C ASP A 590 16.21 38.21 -3.03
N PHE A 591 16.05 37.23 -3.92
CA PHE A 591 16.99 36.10 -4.07
C PHE A 591 18.29 36.49 -4.78
N THR A 592 19.37 35.74 -4.55
CA THR A 592 20.60 35.81 -5.35
C THR A 592 20.31 35.33 -6.79
N VAL A 593 20.47 36.22 -7.76
CA VAL A 593 20.22 35.93 -9.19
C VAL A 593 21.40 35.16 -9.80
N LEU A 594 21.14 33.98 -10.34
CA LEU A 594 22.14 33.13 -10.98
C LEU A 594 22.00 33.15 -12.51
N GLU A 595 23.08 33.53 -13.19
CA GLU A 595 23.13 33.59 -14.67
C GLU A 595 24.10 32.55 -15.28
N GLN A 596 24.84 31.81 -14.45
CA GLN A 596 25.89 30.86 -14.89
C GLN A 596 25.69 29.49 -14.22
N PHE A 597 25.86 28.42 -15.01
CA PHE A 597 25.67 27.04 -14.58
C PHE A 597 26.82 26.13 -15.07
N PRO A 598 27.25 25.12 -14.28
CA PRO A 598 26.80 24.85 -12.93
C PRO A 598 27.18 25.98 -11.96
N TYR A 599 26.31 26.25 -10.99
CA TYR A 599 26.58 27.17 -9.90
C TYR A 599 27.06 26.36 -8.71
N GLU A 600 28.25 26.67 -8.21
CA GLU A 600 28.90 25.97 -7.11
C GLU A 600 29.40 26.98 -6.08
N ARG A 601 28.98 26.82 -4.82
CA ARG A 601 29.41 27.67 -3.70
C ARG A 601 29.59 26.80 -2.46
N GLY A 602 30.71 26.97 -1.75
CA GLY A 602 31.06 26.14 -0.58
C GLY A 602 31.28 26.90 0.72
N ASP A 603 31.18 28.22 0.67
CA ASP A 603 31.31 29.14 1.80
C ASP A 603 29.96 29.78 2.16
N LEU A 604 28.84 29.06 1.95
CA LEU A 604 27.50 29.52 2.36
C LEU A 604 27.21 29.16 3.82
N MET A 605 26.36 29.93 4.49
CA MET A 605 26.06 29.76 5.91
C MET A 605 24.62 30.11 6.23
N ILE A 606 23.87 29.15 6.78
CA ILE A 606 22.57 29.45 7.40
C ILE A 606 22.81 29.91 8.84
N CYS A 607 22.28 31.08 9.22
CA CYS A 607 22.43 31.66 10.56
C CYS A 607 21.10 31.79 11.34
N GLY A 608 20.33 30.71 11.51
CA GLY A 608 19.15 30.65 12.40
C GLY A 608 18.03 31.68 12.10
N ASP A 609 16.88 31.21 11.63
CA ASP A 609 15.81 32.04 11.04
C ASP A 609 16.28 32.87 9.83
N ASP A 610 17.23 32.31 9.08
CA ASP A 610 17.95 32.97 7.98
C ASP A 610 17.97 32.06 6.73
N PRO A 611 16.89 32.01 5.95
CA PRO A 611 16.75 31.10 4.82
C PRO A 611 17.31 31.70 3.53
N ASP A 612 18.23 31.02 2.85
CA ASP A 612 18.89 31.54 1.66
C ASP A 612 18.10 31.22 0.38
N TYR A 613 17.82 32.25 -0.42
CA TYR A 613 17.10 32.10 -1.69
C TYR A 613 18.00 32.36 -2.91
N PHE A 614 18.02 31.43 -3.87
CA PHE A 614 18.76 31.54 -5.13
C PHE A 614 17.82 31.38 -6.32
N GLY A 615 17.78 32.35 -7.23
CA GLY A 615 16.84 32.33 -8.35
C GLY A 615 17.48 32.39 -9.73
N PHE A 616 16.87 31.70 -10.69
CA PHE A 616 17.35 31.62 -12.07
C PHE A 616 16.26 31.37 -13.09
N GLU A 617 16.51 31.75 -14.34
CA GLU A 617 15.64 31.40 -15.45
C GLU A 617 15.90 29.97 -15.93
N ALA A 618 14.86 29.14 -15.96
CA ALA A 618 14.89 27.83 -16.60
C ALA A 618 13.83 27.74 -17.69
N ARG A 619 14.19 27.11 -18.80
CA ARG A 619 13.27 26.86 -19.93
C ARG A 619 12.52 25.56 -19.71
N ALA A 620 11.30 25.53 -20.23
CA ALA A 620 10.49 24.33 -20.29
C ALA A 620 11.29 23.16 -20.87
N GLY A 621 11.41 22.09 -20.09
CA GLY A 621 12.13 20.88 -20.45
C GLY A 621 13.58 20.81 -19.97
N GLU A 622 14.18 21.90 -19.45
CA GLU A 622 15.48 21.82 -18.77
C GLU A 622 15.35 20.96 -17.50
N ILE A 623 16.34 20.10 -17.25
CA ILE A 623 16.49 19.38 -15.99
C ILE A 623 17.23 20.29 -15.03
N ILE A 624 16.65 20.53 -13.86
CA ILE A 624 17.19 21.28 -12.74
C ILE A 624 17.62 20.25 -11.69
N ARG A 625 18.89 20.27 -11.30
CA ARG A 625 19.42 19.49 -10.18
C ARG A 625 19.96 20.44 -9.13
N VAL A 626 19.51 20.29 -7.90
CA VAL A 626 19.90 21.13 -6.76
C VAL A 626 20.34 20.20 -5.66
N SER A 627 21.57 20.35 -5.18
CA SER A 627 22.08 19.60 -4.04
C SER A 627 22.70 20.52 -3.01
N VAL A 628 22.39 20.26 -1.75
CA VAL A 628 22.99 20.91 -0.58
C VAL A 628 23.71 19.84 0.21
N ALA A 629 24.98 20.05 0.55
CA ALA A 629 25.75 19.16 1.41
C ALA A 629 26.22 19.93 2.66
N PHE A 630 26.03 19.34 3.84
CA PHE A 630 26.31 19.96 5.14
C PHE A 630 26.67 18.88 6.17
N GLU A 631 27.12 19.30 7.36
CA GLU A 631 27.39 18.37 8.45
C GLU A 631 26.16 18.29 9.36
N HIS A 632 25.38 17.20 9.30
CA HIS A 632 24.12 17.03 10.05
C HIS A 632 24.29 17.27 11.57
N SER A 633 25.47 16.95 12.11
CA SER A 633 25.78 17.16 13.53
C SER A 633 25.78 18.63 13.98
N LEU A 634 25.84 19.58 13.04
CA LEU A 634 25.75 21.02 13.31
C LEU A 634 24.33 21.59 13.15
N GLY A 635 23.40 20.77 12.66
CA GLY A 635 22.00 21.14 12.43
C GLY A 635 21.55 20.78 11.02
N ASP A 636 20.29 20.41 10.89
CA ASP A 636 19.71 19.88 9.65
C ASP A 636 19.25 21.00 8.71
N LEU A 637 19.52 20.87 7.42
CA LEU A 637 19.15 21.84 6.40
C LEU A 637 18.18 21.19 5.41
N ASP A 638 17.09 21.89 5.11
CA ASP A 638 16.07 21.48 4.15
C ASP A 638 16.18 22.27 2.85
N LEU A 639 15.59 21.72 1.79
CA LEU A 639 15.64 22.27 0.45
C LEU A 639 14.25 22.34 -0.19
N ARG A 640 13.94 23.47 -0.84
CA ARG A 640 12.76 23.63 -1.69
C ARG A 640 13.09 24.23 -3.04
N LEU A 641 12.42 23.76 -4.08
CA LEU A 641 12.43 24.35 -5.42
C LEU A 641 11.04 24.91 -5.72
N LEU A 642 10.99 26.22 -5.93
CA LEU A 642 9.78 27.00 -6.17
C LEU A 642 9.82 27.61 -7.57
N ARG A 643 8.68 28.04 -8.08
CA ARG A 643 8.58 28.95 -9.23
C ARG A 643 7.79 30.21 -8.89
N THR A 644 7.72 31.16 -9.84
CA THR A 644 6.95 32.40 -9.70
C THR A 644 5.55 32.17 -9.10
N GLY A 645 5.22 32.93 -8.05
CA GLY A 645 3.97 32.79 -7.30
C GLY A 645 4.00 31.69 -6.23
N GLU A 646 5.20 31.28 -5.79
CA GLU A 646 5.42 30.31 -4.70
C GLU A 646 4.88 28.90 -4.98
N LEU A 647 4.76 28.51 -6.26
CA LEU A 647 4.34 27.15 -6.56
C LEU A 647 5.51 26.19 -6.36
N LEU A 648 5.31 25.22 -5.46
CA LEU A 648 6.25 24.15 -5.18
C LEU A 648 6.43 23.22 -6.39
N ILE A 649 7.68 23.05 -6.81
CA ILE A 649 8.11 22.10 -7.85
C ILE A 649 8.67 20.83 -7.21
N GLY A 650 9.44 20.97 -6.14
CA GLY A 650 10.00 19.86 -5.37
C GLY A 650 10.51 20.31 -4.02
N GLN A 651 10.68 19.38 -3.09
CA GLN A 651 11.30 19.60 -1.78
C GLN A 651 12.09 18.37 -1.34
N SER A 652 13.04 18.58 -0.45
CA SER A 652 13.81 17.56 0.25
C SER A 652 13.92 18.02 1.71
N GLU A 653 13.42 17.19 2.62
CA GLU A 653 13.34 17.46 4.07
C GLU A 653 13.91 16.25 4.84
N SER A 654 15.09 15.79 4.44
CA SER A 654 15.72 14.57 4.96
C SER A 654 16.72 14.87 6.08
N TYR A 655 16.89 13.94 7.02
CA TYR A 655 17.87 14.08 8.10
C TYR A 655 19.26 13.51 7.72
N ARG A 656 19.71 13.75 6.49
CA ARG A 656 21.01 13.26 5.97
C ARG A 656 21.95 14.44 5.76
N ASP A 657 23.25 14.16 5.67
CA ASP A 657 24.27 15.19 5.35
C ASP A 657 24.10 15.81 3.94
N VAL A 658 23.06 15.42 3.18
CA VAL A 658 22.79 15.88 1.81
C VAL A 658 21.29 15.97 1.55
N GLU A 659 20.86 17.13 1.04
CA GLU A 659 19.55 17.30 0.39
C GLU A 659 19.69 17.35 -1.12
N LEU A 660 18.75 16.73 -1.84
CA LEU A 660 18.79 16.64 -3.31
C LEU A 660 17.39 16.80 -3.92
N ILE A 661 17.25 17.73 -4.86
CA ILE A 661 16.08 17.86 -5.74
C ILE A 661 16.54 17.69 -7.19
N GLU A 662 15.87 16.81 -7.93
CA GLU A 662 15.98 16.71 -9.39
C GLU A 662 14.60 16.87 -10.00
N ALA A 663 14.40 17.91 -10.80
CA ALA A 663 13.11 18.27 -11.37
C ALA A 663 13.24 18.74 -12.82
N GLN A 664 12.24 18.46 -13.64
CA GLN A 664 12.13 19.07 -14.97
C GLN A 664 11.35 20.37 -14.87
N ALA A 665 11.87 21.45 -15.47
CA ALA A 665 11.15 22.73 -15.58
C ALA A 665 9.89 22.56 -16.46
N PRO A 666 8.67 22.67 -15.93
CA PRO A 666 7.45 22.47 -16.73
C PRO A 666 7.19 23.60 -17.74
N VAL A 667 7.61 24.82 -17.43
CA VAL A 667 7.41 26.02 -18.25
C VAL A 667 8.63 26.93 -18.20
N ASP A 668 8.75 27.81 -19.19
CA ASP A 668 9.71 28.92 -19.16
C ASP A 668 9.31 29.87 -18.02
N ASP A 669 10.10 29.93 -16.96
CA ASP A 669 9.82 30.74 -15.77
C ASP A 669 11.10 30.99 -14.94
N ILE A 670 10.96 31.82 -13.90
CA ILE A 670 11.95 31.95 -12.84
C ILE A 670 11.68 30.86 -11.80
N TYR A 671 12.73 30.11 -11.48
CA TYR A 671 12.77 29.11 -10.42
C TYR A 671 13.62 29.65 -9.28
N VAL A 672 13.19 29.38 -8.05
CA VAL A 672 13.85 29.83 -6.82
C VAL A 672 14.11 28.62 -5.94
N VAL A 673 15.38 28.39 -5.62
CA VAL A 673 15.84 27.45 -4.62
C VAL A 673 15.81 28.15 -3.26
N ALA A 674 15.23 27.51 -2.26
CA ALA A 674 15.29 27.94 -0.87
C ALA A 674 16.05 26.89 -0.05
N VAL A 675 17.12 27.31 0.61
CA VAL A 675 17.86 26.51 1.60
C VAL A 675 17.53 27.07 2.97
N PHE A 676 17.11 26.25 3.91
CA PHE A 676 16.72 26.73 5.23
C PHE A 676 16.99 25.69 6.30
N GLY A 677 17.21 26.12 7.54
CA GLY A 677 17.32 25.20 8.65
C GLY A 677 15.99 24.48 8.92
N ALA A 678 16.02 23.17 9.13
CA ALA A 678 14.85 22.40 9.58
C ALA A 678 14.30 22.94 10.93
N THR A 679 15.16 23.61 11.71
CA THR A 679 14.78 24.36 12.90
C THR A 679 15.31 25.80 12.85
N ARG A 680 14.65 26.68 13.62
CA ARG A 680 15.00 28.11 13.73
C ARG A 680 16.39 28.39 14.31
N SER A 681 17.01 27.43 15.00
CA SER A 681 18.32 27.62 15.63
C SER A 681 19.46 26.99 14.85
N VAL A 682 19.17 26.28 13.75
CA VAL A 682 20.19 25.65 12.92
C VAL A 682 21.16 26.71 12.43
N GLN A 683 22.43 26.45 12.69
CA GLN A 683 23.54 27.22 12.18
C GLN A 683 24.52 26.26 11.52
N ASN A 684 24.47 26.19 10.19
CA ASN A 684 25.28 25.24 9.46
C ASN A 684 25.88 25.85 8.20
N GLY A 685 27.15 25.51 7.96
CA GLY A 685 27.82 25.86 6.71
C GLY A 685 27.50 24.79 5.68
N TYR A 686 27.25 25.19 4.45
CA TYR A 686 26.84 24.24 3.42
C TYR A 686 27.50 24.52 2.06
N PHE A 687 27.54 23.45 1.25
CA PHE A 687 27.92 23.50 -0.14
C PHE A 687 26.66 23.38 -1.00
N LEU A 688 26.44 24.36 -1.88
CA LEU A 688 25.34 24.38 -2.84
C LEU A 688 25.87 24.11 -4.24
N LEU A 689 25.26 23.15 -4.92
CA LEU A 689 25.42 22.91 -6.34
C LEU A 689 24.05 23.01 -7.02
N ILE A 690 23.95 23.89 -8.01
CA ILE A 690 22.79 23.99 -8.89
C ILE A 690 23.26 23.75 -10.32
N GLU A 691 22.69 22.72 -10.95
CA GLU A 691 22.91 22.40 -12.34
C GLU A 691 21.61 22.57 -13.13
N LYS A 692 21.74 23.04 -14.37
CA LYS A 692 20.65 22.95 -15.32
C LYS A 692 21.16 22.51 -16.69
N ALA A 693 20.45 21.58 -17.29
CA ALA A 693 20.80 21.04 -18.59
C ALA A 693 19.59 20.99 -19.51
N GLU A 694 19.77 21.41 -20.77
CA GLU A 694 18.80 21.13 -21.82
C GLU A 694 18.72 19.61 -22.01
N MET A 695 17.51 19.05 -22.04
CA MET A 695 17.30 17.66 -22.44
C MET A 695 17.88 17.44 -23.85
N LEU A 696 18.97 16.68 -23.95
CA LEU A 696 19.51 16.20 -25.22
C LEU A 696 18.60 15.09 -25.78
N GLY A 697 17.39 15.47 -26.17
CA GLY A 697 16.44 14.64 -26.89
C GLY A 697 15.15 14.32 -26.13
N CYS A 698 14.29 13.58 -26.80
CA CYS A 698 13.00 13.10 -26.30
C CYS A 698 12.80 11.66 -26.76
N GLN A 699 12.02 10.89 -26.00
CA GLN A 699 11.49 9.59 -26.40
C GLN A 699 10.01 9.69 -26.76
N THR A 700 9.28 10.62 -26.15
CA THR A 700 7.86 10.88 -26.43
C THR A 700 7.59 12.37 -26.50
N SER A 701 6.50 12.77 -27.16
CA SER A 701 6.12 14.18 -27.21
C SER A 701 5.74 14.76 -25.84
N LEU A 702 5.48 13.93 -24.82
CA LEU A 702 5.21 14.40 -23.45
C LEU A 702 6.39 15.17 -22.86
N GLN A 703 7.60 14.82 -23.27
CA GLN A 703 8.85 15.42 -22.82
C GLN A 703 9.19 16.72 -23.55
N CYS A 704 8.38 17.11 -24.54
CA CYS A 704 8.61 18.31 -25.34
C CYS A 704 7.77 19.49 -24.86
N PRO A 705 8.25 20.73 -25.05
CA PRO A 705 7.51 21.93 -24.68
C PRO A 705 6.24 22.10 -25.53
N GLN A 706 5.35 22.99 -25.09
CA GLN A 706 4.12 23.33 -25.82
C GLN A 706 4.45 23.80 -27.25
N GLY A 707 3.82 23.17 -28.25
CA GLY A 707 4.00 23.48 -29.66
C GLY A 707 5.08 22.65 -30.34
N ALA A 708 5.78 21.78 -29.60
CA ALA A 708 6.72 20.81 -30.13
C ALA A 708 6.22 19.36 -29.97
N TYR A 709 6.76 18.46 -30.78
CA TYR A 709 6.56 17.02 -30.70
C TYR A 709 7.91 16.30 -30.80
N CYS A 710 7.95 15.04 -30.40
CA CYS A 710 9.17 14.25 -30.49
C CYS A 710 9.37 13.67 -31.89
N GLY A 711 10.29 14.26 -32.65
CA GLY A 711 10.64 13.83 -34.00
C GLY A 711 12.09 13.37 -34.07
N GLY A 712 12.31 12.07 -34.34
CA GLY A 712 13.66 11.52 -34.48
C GLY A 712 14.51 11.64 -33.21
N GLY A 713 13.87 11.58 -32.04
CA GLY A 713 14.53 11.70 -30.75
C GLY A 713 14.84 13.13 -30.32
N GLN A 714 14.32 14.14 -31.01
CA GLN A 714 14.49 15.55 -30.68
C GLN A 714 13.14 16.28 -30.64
N CYS A 715 12.99 17.24 -29.74
CA CYS A 715 11.82 18.11 -29.74
C CYS A 715 11.88 19.07 -30.92
N VAL A 716 10.98 18.89 -31.87
CA VAL A 716 10.88 19.68 -33.10
C VAL A 716 9.50 20.37 -33.17
N ASP A 717 9.40 21.48 -33.91
CA ASP A 717 8.13 22.21 -34.07
C ASP A 717 7.05 21.26 -34.61
N ALA A 718 5.90 21.22 -33.92
CA ALA A 718 4.79 20.34 -34.28
C ALA A 718 3.97 20.85 -35.47
N ARG A 719 4.31 21.97 -36.09
CA ARG A 719 3.63 22.42 -37.31
C ARG A 719 3.97 21.52 -38.50
N CYS A 720 2.94 21.05 -39.19
CA CYS A 720 3.07 20.26 -40.41
C CYS A 720 2.21 20.80 -41.55
N GLU A 721 2.67 20.53 -42.77
CA GLU A 721 1.90 20.77 -43.99
C GLU A 721 1.01 19.55 -44.31
N ARG A 722 -0.09 19.77 -45.03
CA ARG A 722 -1.12 18.75 -45.36
C ARG A 722 -0.60 17.43 -45.96
N PHE A 723 0.63 17.41 -46.47
CA PHE A 723 1.32 16.23 -46.99
C PHE A 723 2.76 16.08 -46.48
N GLY A 724 3.17 16.86 -45.47
CA GLY A 724 4.44 16.69 -44.78
C GLY A 724 4.37 15.47 -43.86
N GLY A 725 5.41 14.64 -43.87
CA GLY A 725 5.50 13.50 -42.95
C GLY A 725 5.96 13.98 -41.57
N CYS A 726 5.18 13.69 -40.53
CA CYS A 726 5.54 13.90 -39.12
C CYS A 726 6.45 12.78 -38.57
N GLY A 727 7.13 12.03 -39.44
CA GLY A 727 7.83 10.80 -39.08
C GLY A 727 6.89 9.60 -38.97
N ALA A 728 7.37 8.52 -38.34
CA ALA A 728 6.57 7.35 -38.04
C ALA A 728 5.84 7.47 -36.69
N GLU A 729 6.28 8.43 -35.87
CA GLU A 729 5.90 8.59 -34.47
C GLU A 729 4.63 9.45 -34.31
N ALA A 730 4.33 10.34 -35.25
CA ALA A 730 3.17 11.23 -35.20
C ALA A 730 2.46 11.34 -36.56
N SER A 731 1.20 11.74 -36.52
CA SER A 731 0.38 12.01 -37.70
C SER A 731 0.07 13.50 -37.80
N CYS A 732 0.15 14.04 -39.02
CA CYS A 732 -0.24 15.42 -39.26
C CYS A 732 -1.77 15.55 -39.21
N VAL A 733 -2.31 16.05 -38.10
CA VAL A 733 -3.74 16.30 -37.95
C VAL A 733 -4.05 17.74 -38.35
N GLY A 734 -5.09 17.93 -39.18
CA GLY A 734 -5.48 19.23 -39.68
C GLY A 734 -6.89 19.19 -40.28
N PRO A 735 -7.53 20.36 -40.51
CA PRO A 735 -8.94 20.40 -40.91
C PRO A 735 -9.17 19.74 -42.28
N ARG A 736 -10.21 18.90 -42.41
CA ARG A 736 -10.60 18.28 -43.70
C ARG A 736 -11.33 19.30 -44.58
N ALA A 737 -10.56 20.25 -45.10
CA ALA A 737 -10.78 21.03 -46.32
C ALA A 737 -11.89 22.09 -46.35
N GLY A 738 -11.47 23.33 -46.66
CA GLY A 738 -12.27 24.14 -47.57
C GLY A 738 -12.03 25.64 -47.69
N LEU A 739 -11.11 26.32 -47.00
CA LEU A 739 -10.75 27.72 -47.35
C LEU A 739 -9.26 28.01 -47.16
N ASP A 740 -8.62 28.33 -48.29
CA ASP A 740 -7.25 28.82 -48.48
C ASP A 740 -6.12 27.76 -48.64
N PRO A 741 -5.58 27.55 -49.85
CA PRO A 741 -4.32 26.83 -50.09
C PRO A 741 -3.10 27.42 -49.36
N ALA A 742 -3.22 28.64 -48.81
CA ALA A 742 -2.21 29.28 -47.97
C ALA A 742 -2.45 29.10 -46.45
N ALA A 743 -3.47 28.36 -46.02
CA ALA A 743 -3.65 27.99 -44.60
C ALA A 743 -2.70 26.83 -44.23
N PHE A 744 -1.44 27.19 -43.99
CA PHE A 744 -0.49 26.37 -43.23
C PHE A 744 -1.02 26.19 -41.80
N GLY A 745 -1.15 24.95 -41.30
CA GLY A 745 -1.66 24.76 -39.93
C GLY A 745 -2.03 23.34 -39.54
N GLY A 746 -1.38 22.31 -40.12
CA GLY A 746 -1.45 20.97 -39.52
C GLY A 746 -0.61 20.92 -38.25
N PHE A 747 -0.93 19.98 -37.37
CA PHE A 747 -0.18 19.72 -36.14
C PHE A 747 0.25 18.25 -36.12
N CYS A 748 1.53 17.98 -35.92
CA CYS A 748 2.06 16.65 -35.67
C CYS A 748 1.59 16.24 -34.28
N ALA A 749 0.60 15.36 -34.24
CA ALA A 749 0.00 14.85 -33.03
C ALA A 749 0.19 13.34 -32.95
N GLU A 750 0.53 12.88 -31.75
CA GLU A 750 0.49 11.46 -31.41
C GLU A 750 -0.96 11.04 -31.16
N TYR A 751 -1.28 9.80 -31.54
CA TYR A 751 -2.61 9.23 -31.27
C TYR A 751 -2.81 9.09 -29.76
N CYS A 752 -4.03 9.38 -29.32
CA CYS A 752 -4.40 9.28 -27.91
C CYS A 752 -5.75 8.58 -27.76
N ARG A 753 -5.99 7.97 -26.60
CA ARG A 753 -7.30 7.39 -26.23
C ARG A 753 -8.02 8.22 -25.18
N SER A 754 -7.27 9.01 -24.41
CA SER A 754 -7.81 9.91 -23.40
C SER A 754 -6.92 11.14 -23.24
N SER A 755 -7.46 12.23 -22.68
CA SER A 755 -6.68 13.46 -22.44
C SER A 755 -5.55 13.26 -21.41
N PHE A 756 -5.55 12.18 -20.63
CA PHE A 756 -4.45 11.84 -19.70
C PHE A 756 -3.19 11.35 -20.43
N GLU A 757 -3.33 10.84 -21.65
CA GLU A 757 -2.20 10.50 -22.52
C GLU A 757 -1.60 11.76 -23.19
N CYS A 758 -2.19 12.93 -22.92
CA CYS A 758 -1.75 14.22 -23.45
C CYS A 758 -1.19 15.12 -22.33
N ARG A 759 -0.42 16.13 -22.74
CA ARG A 759 0.16 17.16 -21.85
C ARG A 759 -0.91 18.11 -21.29
N ALA A 760 -1.77 17.61 -20.40
CA ALA A 760 -2.92 18.34 -19.86
C ALA A 760 -2.50 19.62 -19.12
N GLU A 761 -1.38 19.58 -18.40
CA GLU A 761 -0.78 20.74 -17.71
C GLU A 761 -0.35 21.85 -18.67
N LEU A 762 -0.02 21.50 -19.93
CA LEU A 762 0.29 22.44 -21.00
C LEU A 762 -0.92 22.78 -21.89
N GLY A 763 -2.13 22.45 -21.44
CA GLY A 763 -3.37 22.75 -22.14
C GLY A 763 -3.67 21.86 -23.36
N TYR A 764 -3.14 20.63 -23.40
CA TYR A 764 -3.48 19.67 -24.46
C TYR A 764 -4.67 18.80 -24.05
N ALA A 765 -5.46 18.40 -25.03
CA ALA A 765 -6.54 17.44 -24.87
C ALA A 765 -6.50 16.39 -25.99
N CYS A 766 -7.10 15.23 -25.73
CA CYS A 766 -7.26 14.21 -26.73
C CYS A 766 -8.45 14.55 -27.64
N LYS A 767 -8.19 15.32 -28.70
CA LYS A 767 -9.24 15.82 -29.61
C LYS A 767 -9.65 14.73 -30.61
N ARG A 768 -10.93 14.74 -30.98
CA ARG A 768 -11.53 13.78 -31.92
C ARG A 768 -11.79 14.45 -33.27
N PHE A 769 -11.13 13.97 -34.31
CA PHE A 769 -11.17 14.56 -35.65
C PHE A 769 -12.26 13.95 -36.54
N GLU A 770 -12.57 14.63 -37.65
CA GLU A 770 -13.62 14.26 -38.61
C GLU A 770 -13.38 12.90 -39.31
N ASP A 771 -12.20 12.32 -39.17
CA ASP A 771 -11.84 10.99 -39.67
C ASP A 771 -11.96 9.88 -38.63
N PHE A 772 -12.56 10.19 -37.49
CA PHE A 772 -12.68 9.33 -36.31
C PHE A 772 -11.35 9.02 -35.62
N SER A 773 -10.24 9.66 -36.02
CA SER A 773 -9.00 9.57 -35.27
C SER A 773 -9.04 10.48 -34.03
N THR A 774 -8.23 10.12 -33.04
CA THR A 774 -8.03 10.89 -31.82
C THR A 774 -6.55 11.15 -31.64
N ALA A 775 -6.17 12.41 -31.41
CA ALA A 775 -4.77 12.79 -31.27
C ALA A 775 -4.59 13.96 -30.29
N CYS A 776 -3.43 14.00 -29.63
CA CYS A 776 -3.12 15.06 -28.66
C CYS A 776 -2.93 16.40 -29.36
N HIS A 777 -3.74 17.39 -28.99
CA HIS A 777 -3.72 18.70 -29.63
C HIS A 777 -4.02 19.81 -28.59
N PRO A 778 -3.45 21.02 -28.73
CA PRO A 778 -3.79 22.15 -27.88
C PRO A 778 -5.31 22.40 -27.83
N ALA A 779 -5.82 22.74 -26.65
CA ALA A 779 -7.20 23.15 -26.42
C ALA A 779 -7.26 24.65 -26.07
N GLY A 780 -8.29 25.32 -26.58
CA GLY A 780 -8.52 26.74 -26.41
C GLY A 780 -9.80 27.04 -25.63
N PRO A 781 -10.19 28.31 -25.50
CA PRO A 781 -11.36 28.72 -24.72
C PRO A 781 -12.70 28.62 -25.48
N GLY A 782 -12.69 28.32 -26.79
CA GLY A 782 -13.89 28.35 -27.64
C GLY A 782 -14.83 27.17 -27.38
N ARG A 783 -16.08 27.45 -27.07
CA ARG A 783 -17.11 26.45 -26.79
C ARG A 783 -17.82 25.99 -28.05
N THR A 784 -18.63 24.94 -27.95
CA THR A 784 -19.44 24.45 -29.08
C THR A 784 -20.28 25.59 -29.70
N GLY A 785 -20.07 25.84 -31.00
CA GLY A 785 -20.70 26.91 -31.77
C GLY A 785 -19.95 28.23 -31.85
N ASP A 786 -18.82 28.37 -31.15
CA ASP A 786 -17.95 29.54 -31.25
C ASP A 786 -17.17 29.57 -32.58
N ARG A 787 -16.64 30.76 -32.90
CA ARG A 787 -15.81 30.95 -34.11
C ARG A 787 -14.44 30.36 -33.84
N CYS A 788 -13.91 29.69 -34.85
CA CYS A 788 -12.57 29.15 -34.79
C CYS A 788 -11.90 29.28 -36.16
N SER A 789 -10.57 29.28 -36.13
CA SER A 789 -9.71 29.25 -37.29
C SER A 789 -8.74 28.05 -37.23
N SER A 790 -8.54 27.50 -36.04
CA SER A 790 -7.73 26.33 -35.74
C SER A 790 -8.44 25.42 -34.75
N HIS A 791 -8.09 24.13 -34.76
CA HIS A 791 -8.46 23.17 -33.73
C HIS A 791 -8.02 23.61 -32.32
N ALA A 792 -6.93 24.38 -32.23
CA ALA A 792 -6.42 24.93 -30.99
C ALA A 792 -7.33 26.00 -30.37
N ASP A 793 -8.27 26.56 -31.12
CA ASP A 793 -9.18 27.59 -30.61
C ASP A 793 -10.32 26.98 -29.77
N CYS A 794 -10.60 25.68 -29.95
CA CYS A 794 -11.76 24.99 -29.37
C CYS A 794 -11.39 24.26 -28.07
N GLU A 795 -12.32 24.22 -27.12
CA GLU A 795 -12.13 23.64 -25.79
C GLU A 795 -12.13 22.11 -25.80
N GLY A 796 -11.54 21.51 -24.76
CA GLY A 796 -11.58 20.06 -24.53
C GLY A 796 -11.33 19.23 -25.78
N THR A 797 -12.26 18.33 -26.10
CA THR A 797 -12.20 17.42 -27.26
C THR A 797 -12.71 18.03 -28.57
N ASP A 798 -13.25 19.25 -28.55
CA ASP A 798 -13.88 19.88 -29.71
C ASP A 798 -12.86 20.22 -30.80
N VAL A 799 -13.31 20.13 -32.05
CA VAL A 799 -12.53 20.46 -33.25
C VAL A 799 -13.16 21.63 -34.00
N CYS A 800 -12.36 22.31 -34.82
CA CYS A 800 -12.86 23.40 -35.63
C CYS A 800 -13.40 22.88 -36.96
N LEU A 801 -14.73 22.79 -37.08
CA LEU A 801 -15.40 22.37 -38.30
C LEU A 801 -15.35 23.49 -39.35
N ASP A 802 -15.20 23.11 -40.63
CA ASP A 802 -15.18 24.03 -41.77
C ASP A 802 -16.59 24.48 -42.18
N PHE A 803 -17.28 25.13 -41.25
CA PHE A 803 -18.48 25.88 -41.53
C PHE A 803 -18.15 27.35 -41.75
N VAL A 804 -19.12 28.14 -42.22
CA VAL A 804 -18.91 29.57 -42.49
C VAL A 804 -18.41 30.29 -41.22
N GLY A 805 -17.15 30.73 -41.25
CA GLY A 805 -16.45 31.39 -40.15
C GLY A 805 -15.98 30.47 -39.01
N GLY A 806 -15.86 29.16 -39.27
CA GLY A 806 -15.43 28.11 -38.34
C GLY A 806 -16.42 27.81 -37.22
N TYR A 807 -16.56 26.55 -36.83
CA TYR A 807 -17.50 26.16 -35.79
C TYR A 807 -16.89 25.11 -34.87
N CYS A 808 -16.63 25.46 -33.61
CA CYS A 808 -16.18 24.48 -32.62
C CYS A 808 -17.27 23.45 -32.36
N ALA A 809 -16.95 22.17 -32.47
CA ALA A 809 -17.86 21.07 -32.13
C ALA A 809 -17.10 19.75 -31.96
N THR A 810 -17.66 18.82 -31.20
CA THR A 810 -17.16 17.44 -31.14
C THR A 810 -17.53 16.70 -32.42
N ALA A 811 -16.53 16.20 -33.17
CA ALA A 811 -16.73 15.40 -34.37
C ALA A 811 -16.83 13.89 -34.07
N GLY A 812 -17.48 13.15 -34.95
CA GLY A 812 -17.63 11.69 -34.88
C GLY A 812 -18.66 11.17 -33.89
N CYS A 813 -19.60 12.00 -33.41
CA CYS A 813 -20.56 11.59 -32.39
C CYS A 813 -21.49 10.44 -32.84
N THR A 814 -21.94 9.65 -31.86
CA THR A 814 -23.18 8.88 -31.91
C THR A 814 -24.32 9.63 -31.20
N PRO A 815 -25.59 9.24 -31.37
CA PRO A 815 -26.72 9.92 -30.72
C PRO A 815 -26.61 10.06 -29.19
N ASP A 816 -25.82 9.20 -28.52
CA ASP A 816 -25.60 9.21 -27.07
C ASP A 816 -24.30 9.94 -26.64
N ASP A 817 -23.44 10.37 -27.58
CA ASP A 817 -22.11 10.93 -27.28
C ASP A 817 -22.14 12.44 -26.94
N CYS A 818 -23.23 13.13 -27.25
CA CYS A 818 -23.29 14.60 -27.19
C CYS A 818 -23.75 15.14 -25.83
N ALA A 819 -23.22 16.31 -25.44
CA ALA A 819 -23.66 17.03 -24.25
C ALA A 819 -25.16 17.41 -24.34
N PRO A 820 -25.87 17.57 -23.20
CA PRO A 820 -27.34 17.76 -23.19
C PRO A 820 -27.86 18.96 -23.99
N ASP A 821 -27.03 19.97 -24.24
CA ASP A 821 -27.34 21.19 -25.01
C ASP A 821 -26.84 21.13 -26.46
N THR A 822 -26.43 19.96 -26.93
CA THR A 822 -25.97 19.69 -28.29
C THR A 822 -26.70 18.49 -28.89
N VAL A 823 -26.72 18.43 -30.21
CA VAL A 823 -27.45 17.42 -30.99
C VAL A 823 -26.47 16.79 -31.97
N CYS A 824 -26.34 15.47 -31.92
CA CYS A 824 -25.55 14.75 -32.91
C CYS A 824 -26.23 14.88 -34.28
N THR A 825 -25.56 15.49 -35.26
CA THR A 825 -26.14 15.75 -36.58
C THR A 825 -25.12 15.47 -37.67
N ALA A 826 -25.58 14.84 -38.76
CA ALA A 826 -24.77 14.63 -39.95
C ALA A 826 -24.35 15.97 -40.59
N LEU A 827 -23.06 16.11 -40.92
CA LEU A 827 -22.53 17.33 -41.53
C LEU A 827 -23.06 17.54 -42.96
N PRO A 828 -23.35 18.78 -43.39
CA PRO A 828 -23.79 19.07 -44.75
C PRO A 828 -22.73 18.67 -45.79
N GLY A 829 -23.08 17.78 -46.73
CA GLY A 829 -22.22 17.42 -47.87
C GLY A 829 -21.36 16.17 -47.73
N GLY A 830 -21.41 15.46 -46.59
CA GLY A 830 -20.71 14.19 -46.39
C GLY A 830 -21.53 13.26 -45.51
N GLY A 831 -22.29 12.34 -46.11
CA GLY A 831 -23.30 11.51 -45.44
C GLY A 831 -22.80 10.46 -44.43
N GLU A 832 -21.55 10.57 -43.96
CA GLU A 832 -20.92 9.62 -43.03
C GLU A 832 -20.24 10.29 -41.82
N VAL A 833 -20.17 11.63 -41.75
CA VAL A 833 -19.54 12.34 -40.61
C VAL A 833 -20.61 13.07 -39.80
N TYR A 834 -20.61 12.83 -38.50
CA TYR A 834 -21.53 13.40 -37.53
C TYR A 834 -20.80 14.34 -36.59
N ALA A 835 -21.46 15.39 -36.09
CA ALA A 835 -20.91 16.26 -35.06
C ALA A 835 -21.99 16.75 -34.08
N CYS A 836 -21.59 17.04 -32.85
CA CYS A 836 -22.45 17.63 -31.83
C CYS A 836 -22.64 19.12 -32.10
N LEU A 837 -23.74 19.48 -32.77
CA LEU A 837 -24.08 20.87 -33.05
C LEU A 837 -24.93 21.45 -31.91
N LYS A 838 -24.79 22.76 -31.65
CA LYS A 838 -25.56 23.43 -30.60
C LYS A 838 -27.07 23.31 -30.85
N ALA A 839 -27.82 22.86 -29.85
CA ALA A 839 -29.28 22.80 -29.89
C ALA A 839 -29.89 24.20 -29.94
N CYS A 840 -31.06 24.34 -30.56
CA CYS A 840 -31.74 25.63 -30.68
C CYS A 840 -33.27 25.49 -30.65
N GLU A 841 -33.97 26.54 -30.25
CA GLU A 841 -35.43 26.64 -30.35
C GLU A 841 -35.85 27.65 -31.43
N GLY A 842 -34.98 28.63 -31.73
CA GLY A 842 -35.17 29.56 -32.84
C GLY A 842 -33.86 30.17 -33.35
N ASN A 843 -33.94 30.95 -34.44
CA ASN A 843 -32.75 31.53 -35.09
C ASN A 843 -31.94 32.48 -34.18
N GLY A 844 -32.53 32.98 -33.08
CA GLY A 844 -31.84 33.83 -32.12
C GLY A 844 -30.80 33.11 -31.27
N ASP A 845 -30.89 31.78 -31.17
CA ASP A 845 -29.96 30.94 -30.40
C ASP A 845 -28.68 30.64 -31.20
N CYS A 846 -28.72 30.90 -32.51
CA CYS A 846 -27.66 30.64 -33.45
C CYS A 846 -26.86 31.90 -33.79
N ARG A 847 -25.57 31.70 -34.02
CA ARG A 847 -24.65 32.77 -34.46
C ARG A 847 -25.05 33.25 -35.85
N GLY A 848 -24.81 34.54 -36.14
CA GLY A 848 -25.06 35.10 -37.47
C GLY A 848 -24.37 34.30 -38.60
N GLY A 849 -25.16 33.91 -39.60
CA GLY A 849 -24.76 32.97 -40.67
C GLY A 849 -25.22 31.52 -40.43
N TYR A 850 -25.93 31.25 -39.33
CA TYR A 850 -26.51 29.95 -39.00
C TYR A 850 -27.99 30.12 -38.65
N GLU A 851 -28.80 29.14 -39.02
CA GLU A 851 -30.24 29.08 -38.77
C GLU A 851 -30.59 27.85 -37.93
N CYS A 852 -31.66 27.95 -37.15
CA CYS A 852 -32.17 26.83 -36.38
C CYS A 852 -32.96 25.91 -37.32
N ARG A 853 -32.42 24.70 -37.58
CA ARG A 853 -32.98 23.76 -38.55
C ARG A 853 -33.26 22.39 -37.94
N PRO A 854 -34.29 21.67 -38.42
CA PRO A 854 -34.59 20.32 -37.96
C PRO A 854 -33.49 19.36 -38.37
N THR A 855 -33.12 18.47 -37.46
CA THR A 855 -32.20 17.36 -37.71
C THR A 855 -32.99 16.09 -38.08
N PRO A 856 -32.39 15.11 -38.79
CA PRO A 856 -33.05 13.84 -39.10
C PRO A 856 -33.49 13.05 -37.86
N GLU A 857 -32.88 13.30 -36.70
CA GLU A 857 -33.07 12.55 -35.45
C GLU A 857 -34.10 13.19 -34.50
N GLY A 858 -34.65 14.35 -34.85
CA GLY A 858 -35.81 14.96 -34.17
C GLY A 858 -35.57 16.35 -33.53
N PRO A 859 -34.48 16.63 -32.82
CA PRO A 859 -34.22 17.95 -32.24
C PRO A 859 -33.77 18.97 -33.30
N MET A 860 -33.91 20.26 -33.00
CA MET A 860 -33.42 21.36 -33.86
C MET A 860 -32.00 21.75 -33.46
N ALA A 861 -31.14 22.03 -34.45
CA ALA A 861 -29.75 22.43 -34.21
C ALA A 861 -29.34 23.63 -35.08
N CYS A 862 -28.35 24.39 -34.62
CA CYS A 862 -27.80 25.53 -35.37
C CYS A 862 -26.95 25.04 -36.54
N GLN A 863 -27.44 25.26 -37.77
CA GLN A 863 -26.80 24.81 -39.01
C GLN A 863 -26.55 26.00 -39.95
N PRO A 864 -25.48 25.99 -40.75
CA PRO A 864 -25.15 27.06 -41.69
C PRO A 864 -26.18 27.25 -42.82
#